data_AF-A0AA91T426-F1
#
_entry.id   AF-A0AA91T426-F1
#
_cell.length_a   1.000
_cell.length_b   1.000
_cell.length_c   1.000
_cell.angle_alpha   90.00
_cell.angle_beta   90.00
_cell.angle_gamma   90.00
#
_symmetry.space_group_name_H-M   'P 1'
#
loop_
_entity.id
_entity.type
_entity.pdbx_description
1 polymer ?
#
loop_
_entity_poly.entity_id
_entity_poly.type
_entity_poly.pdbx_seq_one_letter_code
_entity_poly.pdbx_strand_id
1 'polypeptide(L)'
;MFIDVGSSRSLAMNDTTIVSNPLLVSETEQFSKILENYQLSGGSVDPFEVVQNFTSAAAQRALAVGQYLGDSAQEHSYSQDDFERWDMEAKLWHLVHILYSFRLSDLPQSAKPGEFCSASTLRDYYLDQHPQTKELLLIAQWLQYNSQDVSVESKKVQNSKWAHTKIAIENEALNQLTSKNQPIHYVDELDVDAPLRSHKHISPKDRESDDEYFGKIYRLLVSGDIQAAIDFASETGNYTMALILIGAAQDYIDPVMDNALVDAMDEDAIDEPSGIRHKFMWFQTVNKLAQEQNIGPKERLIYTFLCGGSLTENIKEAGSNWEECLLLYINQIFTHHVRLLFESILPESEEEHLSSVAFLTPQNNSINDVLNTLSKSQATEKESQNPLRVIMGSVMINQLNLFLANTVAANKREIFEDAQILRVLAHLAVINVMLNMNDNSKTTTKIITRYISTLSRYDLVPVYLAFIPDEKDLRECYSIFLSQITDSAERARQLEMCKKLGVMSSSEVESDASSVTEDMGGDYENKINNVLKRTVERVMIETEPFYKSPEPLTEVSLTVHPKDITMYTSVGWFYENKMYEDAISASITVVRRFLLTGRLASIMAFAEERSFKQLIKDYDFELQMKSISENNTSSRITDADKDELLQYIPLVECLNLMQQWRSFTGGWTTVPEKVWKSADVSKSIEKTLTSVRQFISNWFKQQIASCDDPERVEMFKQFRYTYVPYFVIELLQVLKEARFNDWHYIKSAFSIVNEVANDKNNDFLNCFIACGKLEEFVTLAGKLAAVASERGIKGIFS
;
A
#
# COMPACT_ATOMS: atom_id res chain seq x y z
N MET A 1 41.18 4.54 -3.63
CA MET A 1 39.75 4.63 -3.95
C MET A 1 39.03 5.04 -2.67
N PHE A 2 39.02 6.34 -2.41
CA PHE A 2 38.05 6.99 -1.54
C PHE A 2 37.42 8.02 -2.46
N ILE A 3 36.21 7.75 -2.95
CA ILE A 3 35.27 8.87 -2.97
C ILE A 3 34.88 8.93 -1.52
N ASP A 4 35.38 9.95 -0.86
CA ASP A 4 34.96 10.31 0.46
C ASP A 4 33.45 10.58 0.39
N VAL A 5 32.66 9.53 0.64
CA VAL A 5 31.36 9.68 1.29
C VAL A 5 31.68 9.77 2.79
N GLY A 6 32.56 10.71 3.13
CA GLY A 6 32.80 11.29 4.44
C GLY A 6 31.60 12.14 4.80
N SER A 7 30.44 11.52 4.78
CA SER A 7 29.50 11.71 5.85
C SER A 7 29.41 10.35 6.53
N SER A 8 30.44 10.06 7.33
CA SER A 8 30.27 9.47 8.66
C SER A 8 29.43 10.42 9.55
N ARG A 9 28.29 10.90 9.06
CA ARG A 9 27.08 10.73 9.83
C ARG A 9 26.90 9.23 9.87
N SER A 10 26.98 8.68 11.07
CA SER A 10 26.08 7.59 11.40
C SER A 10 24.76 7.81 10.65
N LEU A 11 24.05 6.74 10.31
CA LEU A 11 22.60 6.84 10.44
C LEU A 11 22.35 7.20 11.92
N ALA A 12 22.58 8.47 12.29
CA ALA A 12 21.87 9.17 13.30
C ALA A 12 20.46 9.02 12.78
N MET A 13 19.82 7.96 13.28
CA MET A 13 18.38 7.91 13.43
C MET A 13 18.00 9.35 13.75
N ASN A 14 17.43 10.05 12.76
CA ASN A 14 16.83 11.33 13.05
C ASN A 14 15.73 10.97 14.05
N ASP A 15 16.00 11.29 15.32
CA ASP A 15 15.13 11.16 16.49
C ASP A 15 13.94 12.12 16.35
N THR A 16 13.23 12.02 15.25
CA THR A 16 12.01 12.76 14.95
C THR A 16 10.94 11.78 14.51
N THR A 17 10.80 10.69 15.26
CA THR A 17 9.55 10.19 15.83
C THR A 17 9.90 8.95 16.63
N ILE A 18 10.19 9.10 17.92
CA ILE A 18 10.17 7.97 18.86
C ILE A 18 8.71 7.50 18.90
N VAL A 19 8.33 6.63 17.98
CA VAL A 19 7.13 5.81 18.11
C VAL A 19 7.47 4.78 19.18
N SER A 20 6.80 4.90 20.32
CA SER A 20 6.78 3.89 21.38
C SER A 20 6.50 2.52 20.78
N ASN A 21 7.54 1.67 20.71
CA ASN A 21 7.57 0.30 20.17
C ASN A 21 6.94 0.12 18.76
N PRO A 22 7.74 -0.06 17.68
CA PRO A 22 7.24 -0.17 16.30
C PRO A 22 6.35 -1.39 16.07
N LEU A 23 6.35 -2.39 16.97
CA LEU A 23 5.45 -3.55 16.90
C LEU A 23 4.04 -3.28 17.44
N LEU A 24 3.81 -2.17 18.15
CA LEU A 24 2.48 -1.78 18.64
C LEU A 24 1.60 -1.17 17.53
N VAL A 25 2.22 -0.58 16.52
CA VAL A 25 1.54 0.02 15.37
C VAL A 25 1.46 -1.02 14.26
N SER A 26 0.32 -1.06 13.54
CA SER A 26 0.18 -1.96 12.40
C SER A 26 1.20 -1.59 11.31
N GLU A 27 1.73 -2.60 10.63
CA GLU A 27 2.64 -2.42 9.50
C GLU A 27 2.03 -1.58 8.38
N THR A 28 0.75 -1.74 8.09
CA THR A 28 0.05 -0.97 7.06
C THR A 28 -0.11 0.50 7.46
N GLU A 29 -0.28 0.78 8.75
CA GLU A 29 -0.39 2.14 9.30
C GLU A 29 0.95 2.88 9.24
N GLN A 30 2.06 2.19 9.53
CA GLN A 30 3.38 2.80 9.48
C GLN A 30 3.76 3.24 8.05
N PHE A 31 3.56 2.37 7.06
CA PHE A 31 3.88 2.69 5.67
C PHE A 31 2.90 3.71 5.06
N SER A 32 1.60 3.62 5.36
CA SER A 32 0.62 4.60 4.88
C SER A 32 0.88 6.00 5.43
N LYS A 33 1.33 6.14 6.69
CA LYS A 33 1.68 7.45 7.25
C LYS A 33 2.84 8.13 6.51
N ILE A 34 3.81 7.37 6.00
CA ILE A 34 4.90 7.92 5.17
C ILE A 34 4.32 8.49 3.87
N LEU A 35 3.42 7.75 3.22
CA LEU A 35 2.74 8.22 2.01
C LEU A 35 1.80 9.41 2.26
N GLU A 36 1.11 9.41 3.40
CA GLU A 36 0.26 10.52 3.84
C GLU A 36 1.07 11.81 3.98
N ASN A 37 2.24 11.74 4.65
CA ASN A 37 3.13 12.88 4.81
C ASN A 37 3.64 13.40 3.46
N TYR A 38 3.98 12.51 2.54
CA TYR A 38 4.38 12.88 1.17
C TYR A 38 3.25 13.64 0.46
N GLN A 39 2.01 13.15 0.53
CA GLN A 39 0.85 13.82 -0.08
C GLN A 39 0.57 15.19 0.54
N LEU A 40 0.63 15.30 1.87
CA LEU A 40 0.44 16.56 2.58
C LEU A 40 1.51 17.61 2.25
N SER A 41 2.70 17.16 1.83
CA SER A 41 3.76 18.05 1.35
C SER A 41 3.52 18.58 -0.07
N GLY A 42 2.46 18.14 -0.75
CA GLY A 42 2.16 18.51 -2.14
C GLY A 42 3.19 17.96 -3.15
N GLY A 43 3.89 16.87 -2.81
CA GLY A 43 4.96 16.31 -3.64
C GLY A 43 6.24 17.16 -3.68
N SER A 44 6.42 18.10 -2.74
CA SER A 44 7.66 18.89 -2.61
C SER A 44 8.83 18.09 -2.05
N VAL A 45 8.53 17.01 -1.32
CA VAL A 45 9.51 16.06 -0.82
C VAL A 45 10.02 15.20 -1.97
N ASP A 46 11.32 14.95 -2.04
CA ASP A 46 11.89 14.04 -3.03
C ASP A 46 11.31 12.61 -2.86
N PRO A 47 10.77 11.97 -3.92
CA PRO A 47 10.36 10.58 -3.87
C PRO A 47 11.40 9.61 -3.28
N PHE A 48 12.69 9.90 -3.40
CA PHE A 48 13.74 9.07 -2.80
C PHE A 48 13.78 9.14 -1.27
N GLU A 49 13.34 10.24 -0.64
CA GLU A 49 13.17 10.31 0.82
C GLU A 49 12.06 9.35 1.30
N VAL A 50 11.02 9.15 0.49
CA VAL A 50 9.97 8.16 0.79
C VAL A 50 10.54 6.75 0.80
N VAL A 51 11.41 6.41 -0.16
CA VAL A 51 12.09 5.11 -0.19
C VAL A 51 13.00 4.93 1.03
N GLN A 52 13.76 5.96 1.42
CA GLN A 52 14.59 5.91 2.64
C GLN A 52 13.75 5.72 3.92
N ASN A 53 12.58 6.36 3.98
CA ASN A 53 11.64 6.18 5.09
C ASN A 53 11.06 4.75 5.11
N PHE A 54 10.83 4.11 3.96
CA PHE A 54 10.48 2.69 3.90
C PHE A 54 11.62 1.78 4.36
N THR A 55 12.87 2.06 3.95
CA THR A 55 14.05 1.35 4.46
C THR A 55 14.11 1.44 5.99
N SER A 56 13.94 2.65 6.54
CA SER A 56 13.98 2.90 7.98
C SER A 56 12.84 2.18 8.71
N ALA A 57 11.62 2.18 8.17
CA ALA A 57 10.48 1.50 8.75
C ALA A 57 10.68 -0.03 8.80
N ALA A 58 11.18 -0.63 7.71
CA ALA A 58 11.48 -2.05 7.65
C ALA A 58 12.64 -2.43 8.59
N ALA A 59 13.71 -1.64 8.63
CA ALA A 59 14.86 -1.87 9.51
C ALA A 59 14.48 -1.76 11.00
N GLN A 60 13.68 -0.76 11.38
CA GLN A 60 13.18 -0.63 12.76
C GLN A 60 12.36 -1.85 13.20
N ARG A 61 11.57 -2.43 12.30
CA ARG A 61 10.82 -3.66 12.56
C ARG A 61 11.73 -4.87 12.67
N ALA A 62 12.71 -5.02 11.78
CA ALA A 62 13.71 -6.09 11.86
C ALA A 62 14.45 -6.04 13.21
N LEU A 63 14.93 -4.85 13.62
CA LEU A 63 15.60 -4.64 14.91
C LEU A 63 14.69 -4.99 16.09
N ALA A 64 13.42 -4.55 16.06
CA ALA A 64 12.47 -4.90 17.12
C ALA A 64 12.27 -6.42 17.21
N VAL A 65 12.00 -7.10 16.08
CA VAL A 65 11.85 -8.57 16.06
C VAL A 65 13.13 -9.25 16.59
N GLY A 66 14.31 -8.79 16.18
CA GLY A 66 15.60 -9.31 16.65
C GLY A 66 15.81 -9.14 18.15
N GLN A 67 15.41 -8.00 18.73
CA GLN A 67 15.45 -7.77 20.18
C GLN A 67 14.52 -8.72 20.93
N TYR A 68 13.30 -8.95 20.43
CA TYR A 68 12.36 -9.91 21.05
C TYR A 68 12.88 -11.36 21.01
N LEU A 69 13.57 -11.75 19.95
CA LEU A 69 14.23 -13.06 19.83
C LEU A 69 15.40 -13.21 20.83
N GLY A 70 16.13 -12.12 21.10
CA GLY A 70 17.23 -12.09 22.08
C GLY A 70 16.78 -12.11 23.54
N ASP A 71 15.64 -11.49 23.86
CA ASP A 71 15.24 -11.19 25.24
C ASP A 71 14.27 -12.21 25.89
N SER A 72 13.71 -13.20 25.17
CA SER A 72 12.66 -14.05 25.77
C SER A 72 12.62 -15.53 25.32
N ALA A 73 13.03 -16.43 26.22
CA ALA A 73 12.90 -17.90 26.09
C ALA A 73 11.48 -18.45 26.38
N GLN A 74 10.40 -17.65 26.25
CA GLN A 74 9.02 -18.10 26.50
C GLN A 74 8.05 -17.57 25.43
N GLU A 75 7.36 -18.50 24.77
CA GLU A 75 6.27 -18.33 23.78
C GLU A 75 6.51 -17.27 22.68
N HIS A 76 7.28 -17.65 21.66
CA HIS A 76 7.62 -16.78 20.54
C HIS A 76 6.42 -16.58 19.59
N SER A 77 5.86 -15.36 19.56
CA SER A 77 4.93 -14.95 18.49
C SER A 77 5.64 -14.65 17.16
N TYR A 78 6.98 -14.50 17.19
CA TYR A 78 7.80 -14.14 16.03
C TYR A 78 8.95 -15.14 15.86
N SER A 79 9.27 -15.46 14.63
CA SER A 79 10.27 -16.45 14.22
C SER A 79 11.52 -15.80 13.62
N GLN A 80 12.59 -16.58 13.47
CA GLN A 80 13.78 -16.14 12.72
C GLN A 80 13.42 -15.77 11.27
N ASP A 81 12.48 -16.49 10.66
CA ASP A 81 11.97 -16.20 9.31
C ASP A 81 11.32 -14.81 9.24
N ASP A 82 10.68 -14.34 10.32
CA ASP A 82 10.11 -12.99 10.36
C ASP A 82 11.19 -11.92 10.38
N PHE A 83 12.28 -12.13 11.13
CA PHE A 83 13.44 -11.24 11.11
C PHE A 83 14.03 -11.15 9.69
N GLU A 84 14.30 -12.30 9.07
CA GLU A 84 14.87 -12.38 7.72
C GLU A 84 13.98 -11.70 6.67
N ARG A 85 12.66 -11.83 6.80
CA ARG A 85 11.69 -11.16 5.93
C ARG A 85 11.78 -9.64 6.02
N TRP A 86 11.85 -9.08 7.22
CA TRP A 86 11.96 -7.62 7.42
C TRP A 86 13.32 -7.08 7.01
N ASP A 87 14.39 -7.83 7.30
CA ASP A 87 15.75 -7.50 6.87
C ASP A 87 15.88 -7.49 5.34
N MET A 88 15.37 -8.53 4.66
CA MET A 88 15.32 -8.57 3.19
C MET A 88 14.52 -7.40 2.59
N GLU A 89 13.41 -7.01 3.21
CA GLU A 89 12.63 -5.87 2.74
C GLU A 89 13.39 -4.54 2.91
N ALA A 90 14.10 -4.33 4.03
CA ALA A 90 14.95 -3.16 4.22
C ALA A 90 16.06 -3.12 3.15
N LYS A 91 16.71 -4.26 2.88
CA LYS A 91 17.72 -4.42 1.84
C LYS A 91 17.15 -4.11 0.44
N LEU A 92 15.92 -4.51 0.16
CA LEU A 92 15.23 -4.19 -1.10
C LEU A 92 15.02 -2.69 -1.26
N TRP A 93 14.49 -2.00 -0.24
CA TRP A 93 14.28 -0.55 -0.32
C TRP A 93 15.59 0.22 -0.48
N HIS A 94 16.65 -0.22 0.21
CA HIS A 94 18.00 0.32 0.02
C HIS A 94 18.51 0.14 -1.42
N LEU A 95 18.29 -1.04 -2.02
CA LEU A 95 18.65 -1.31 -3.41
C LEU A 95 17.89 -0.42 -4.40
N VAL A 96 16.56 -0.27 -4.19
CA VAL A 96 15.70 0.60 -4.99
C VAL A 96 16.20 2.04 -4.94
N HIS A 97 16.53 2.53 -3.74
CA HIS A 97 17.09 3.87 -3.57
C HIS A 97 18.36 4.04 -4.40
N ILE A 98 19.39 3.20 -4.18
CA ILE A 98 20.70 3.32 -4.86
C ILE A 98 20.57 3.28 -6.38
N LEU A 99 19.82 2.31 -6.92
CA LEU A 99 19.78 2.10 -8.36
C LEU A 99 18.90 3.11 -9.08
N TYR A 100 17.72 3.44 -8.54
CA TYR A 100 16.85 4.40 -9.21
C TYR A 100 17.32 5.84 -9.01
N SER A 101 17.97 6.18 -7.90
CA SER A 101 18.61 7.49 -7.75
C SER A 101 19.71 7.67 -8.80
N PHE A 102 20.49 6.62 -9.08
CA PHE A 102 21.49 6.64 -10.14
C PHE A 102 20.86 6.71 -11.55
N ARG A 103 19.91 5.83 -11.85
CA ARG A 103 19.29 5.73 -13.19
C ARG A 103 18.51 6.99 -13.61
N LEU A 104 17.92 7.67 -12.63
CA LEU A 104 17.11 8.88 -12.85
C LEU A 104 17.89 10.17 -12.59
N SER A 105 19.14 10.08 -12.13
CA SER A 105 19.98 11.27 -11.98
C SER A 105 20.42 11.81 -13.34
N ASP A 106 20.21 13.11 -13.55
CA ASP A 106 20.82 13.87 -14.65
C ASP A 106 22.28 14.14 -14.30
N LEU A 107 23.15 13.12 -14.42
CA LEU A 107 24.57 13.30 -14.16
C LEU A 107 25.15 14.28 -15.19
N PRO A 108 25.83 15.36 -14.76
CA PRO A 108 26.54 16.23 -15.67
C PRO A 108 27.59 15.41 -16.42
N GLN A 109 27.68 15.58 -17.73
CA GLN A 109 28.73 14.92 -18.51
C GLN A 109 30.09 15.41 -18.00
N SER A 110 30.81 14.52 -17.31
CA SER A 110 32.18 14.75 -16.88
C SER A 110 33.01 15.16 -18.09
N ALA A 111 33.72 16.28 -17.97
CA ALA A 111 34.58 16.78 -19.03
C ALA A 111 35.60 15.69 -19.40
N LYS A 112 35.87 15.52 -20.71
CA LYS A 112 36.85 14.53 -21.15
C LYS A 112 38.21 14.82 -20.49
N PRO A 113 38.78 13.87 -19.74
CA PRO A 113 40.08 14.05 -19.11
C PRO A 113 41.17 14.27 -20.18
N GLY A 114 42.20 15.03 -19.80
CA GLY A 114 43.37 15.27 -20.64
C GLY A 114 44.20 14.00 -20.86
N GLU A 115 45.12 14.07 -21.83
CA GLU A 115 45.99 12.94 -22.21
C GLU A 115 46.93 12.47 -21.07
N PHE A 116 47.20 13.35 -20.10
CA PHE A 116 48.11 13.08 -18.98
C PHE A 116 47.41 12.90 -17.64
N CYS A 117 46.08 12.69 -17.63
CA CYS A 117 45.35 12.40 -16.40
C CYS A 117 45.72 11.02 -15.84
N SER A 118 45.65 10.89 -14.53
CA SER A 118 45.99 9.65 -13.83
C SER A 118 44.94 8.55 -14.04
N ALA A 119 45.35 7.32 -13.74
CA ALA A 119 44.55 6.11 -13.82
C ALA A 119 43.22 6.21 -13.06
N SER A 120 43.21 6.82 -11.88
CA SER A 120 41.98 7.02 -11.08
C SER A 120 40.97 7.90 -11.83
N THR A 121 41.39 9.07 -12.31
CA THR A 121 40.54 10.02 -13.05
C THR A 121 39.97 9.41 -14.33
N LEU A 122 40.80 8.63 -15.05
CA LEU A 122 40.37 7.91 -16.25
C LEU A 122 39.32 6.84 -15.94
N ARG A 123 39.47 6.12 -14.82
CA ARG A 123 38.48 5.14 -14.38
C ARG A 123 37.16 5.81 -13.99
N ASP A 124 37.21 6.90 -13.25
CA ASP A 124 36.00 7.60 -12.81
C ASP A 124 35.25 8.16 -14.03
N TYR A 125 35.97 8.74 -15.00
CA TYR A 125 35.42 9.11 -16.30
C TYR A 125 34.83 7.91 -17.07
N TYR A 126 35.51 6.76 -17.08
CA TYR A 126 35.01 5.56 -17.75
C TYR A 126 33.68 5.07 -17.14
N LEU A 127 33.56 5.09 -15.80
CA LEU A 127 32.33 4.71 -15.10
C LEU A 127 31.18 5.65 -15.41
N ASP A 128 31.45 6.95 -15.59
CA ASP A 128 30.43 7.91 -16.02
C ASP A 128 29.99 7.68 -17.48
N GLN A 129 30.90 7.27 -18.37
CA GLN A 129 30.57 6.94 -19.76
C GLN A 129 29.90 5.57 -19.93
N HIS A 130 30.06 4.66 -18.96
CA HIS A 130 29.52 3.30 -19.00
C HIS A 130 28.59 3.02 -17.80
N PRO A 131 27.33 3.51 -17.85
CA PRO A 131 26.38 3.37 -16.74
C PRO A 131 26.19 1.93 -16.27
N GLN A 132 26.22 0.96 -17.18
CA GLN A 132 26.07 -0.46 -16.84
C GLN A 132 27.20 -0.97 -15.94
N THR A 133 28.45 -0.51 -16.15
CA THR A 133 29.58 -0.88 -15.30
C THR A 133 29.52 -0.18 -13.95
N LYS A 134 29.02 1.07 -13.92
CA LYS A 134 28.77 1.79 -12.67
C LYS A 134 27.65 1.14 -11.86
N GLU A 135 26.59 0.63 -12.49
CA GLU A 135 25.56 -0.18 -11.81
C GLU A 135 26.16 -1.45 -11.18
N LEU A 136 27.08 -2.15 -11.86
CA LEU A 136 27.75 -3.32 -11.26
C LEU A 136 28.49 -2.95 -9.97
N LEU A 137 29.19 -1.81 -9.96
CA LEU A 137 29.87 -1.30 -8.77
C LEU A 137 28.88 -0.99 -7.65
N LEU A 138 27.78 -0.29 -7.95
CA LEU A 138 26.75 0.06 -6.97
C LEU A 138 26.10 -1.19 -6.36
N ILE A 139 25.82 -2.21 -7.17
CA ILE A 139 25.25 -3.47 -6.68
C ILE A 139 26.26 -4.24 -5.82
N ALA A 140 27.54 -4.26 -6.22
CA ALA A 140 28.60 -4.88 -5.41
C ALA A 140 28.74 -4.17 -4.05
N GLN A 141 28.76 -2.84 -4.03
CA GLN A 141 28.80 -2.05 -2.80
C GLN A 141 27.57 -2.28 -1.91
N TRP A 142 26.37 -2.36 -2.51
CA TRP A 142 25.16 -2.69 -1.78
C TRP A 142 25.23 -4.09 -1.15
N LEU A 143 25.72 -5.11 -1.88
CA LEU A 143 25.92 -6.46 -1.34
C LEU A 143 26.91 -6.47 -0.17
N GLN A 144 28.05 -5.79 -0.35
CA GLN A 144 29.09 -5.66 0.66
C GLN A 144 28.56 -4.99 1.93
N TYR A 145 27.91 -3.82 1.80
CA TYR A 145 27.32 -3.09 2.91
C TYR A 145 26.36 -3.95 3.74
N ASN A 146 25.51 -4.73 3.08
CA ASN A 146 24.52 -5.59 3.71
C ASN A 146 25.10 -6.92 4.24
N SER A 147 26.42 -7.11 4.21
CA SER A 147 27.11 -8.31 4.72
C SER A 147 28.04 -8.03 5.92
N GLN A 148 28.04 -6.80 6.45
CA GLN A 148 28.93 -6.34 7.53
C GLN A 148 28.67 -6.97 8.92
N ASP A 149 27.71 -7.89 9.05
CA ASP A 149 27.38 -8.58 10.32
C ASP A 149 28.48 -9.54 10.84
N VAL A 150 29.60 -9.67 10.14
CA VAL A 150 30.72 -10.53 10.57
C VAL A 150 31.56 -9.82 11.64
N SER A 151 31.12 -9.89 12.90
CA SER A 151 31.95 -9.52 14.05
C SER A 151 33.21 -10.40 14.08
N VAL A 152 34.35 -9.84 13.65
CA VAL A 152 35.64 -10.53 13.74
C VAL A 152 36.09 -10.55 15.20
N GLU A 153 35.91 -11.69 15.87
CA GLU A 153 36.42 -11.86 17.24
C GLU A 153 37.93 -11.61 17.30
N SER A 154 38.32 -10.60 18.08
CA SER A 154 39.71 -10.24 18.35
C SER A 154 40.35 -11.23 19.33
N LYS A 155 40.75 -12.41 18.84
CA LYS A 155 41.71 -13.23 19.59
C LYS A 155 43.04 -12.48 19.67
N LYS A 156 43.79 -12.69 20.77
CA LYS A 156 45.14 -12.12 20.95
C LYS A 156 46.02 -12.50 19.75
N VAL A 157 46.32 -11.50 18.93
CA VAL A 157 47.22 -11.60 17.78
C VAL A 157 48.62 -11.90 18.28
N GLN A 158 49.33 -12.84 17.64
CA GLN A 158 50.75 -13.01 17.87
C GLN A 158 51.51 -11.85 17.21
N ASN A 159 52.32 -11.11 17.97
CA ASN A 159 53.00 -9.89 17.52
C ASN A 159 54.05 -10.09 16.39
N SER A 160 54.34 -11.32 15.95
CA SER A 160 55.34 -11.56 14.91
C SER A 160 54.95 -12.73 14.01
N LYS A 161 54.96 -12.50 12.69
CA LYS A 161 54.72 -13.53 11.68
C LYS A 161 55.75 -14.66 11.77
N TRP A 162 55.28 -15.90 11.67
CA TRP A 162 56.07 -17.13 11.68
C TRP A 162 57.02 -17.32 12.89
N ALA A 163 56.56 -16.90 14.08
CA ALA A 163 57.33 -17.02 15.31
C ALA A 163 57.73 -18.47 15.62
N HIS A 164 56.84 -19.44 15.40
CA HIS A 164 57.12 -20.84 15.72
C HIS A 164 58.14 -21.44 14.75
N THR A 165 58.11 -21.03 13.48
CA THR A 165 59.07 -21.41 12.44
C THR A 165 60.45 -20.83 12.76
N LYS A 166 60.51 -19.55 13.13
CA LYS A 166 61.76 -18.92 13.59
C LYS A 166 62.38 -19.66 14.78
N ILE A 167 61.58 -19.95 15.81
CA ILE A 167 62.03 -20.69 17.00
C ILE A 167 62.50 -22.11 16.62
N ALA A 168 61.83 -22.76 15.66
CA ALA A 168 62.20 -24.10 15.21
C ALA A 168 63.55 -24.11 14.45
N ILE A 169 63.83 -23.08 13.64
CA ILE A 169 65.11 -22.89 12.94
C ILE A 169 66.23 -22.59 13.95
N GLU A 170 66.01 -21.68 14.90
CA GLU A 170 67.01 -21.33 15.92
C GLU A 170 67.38 -22.53 16.82
N ASN A 171 66.41 -23.39 17.11
CA ASN A 171 66.62 -24.60 17.92
C ASN A 171 67.00 -25.84 17.10
N GLU A 172 67.26 -25.70 15.79
CA GLU A 172 67.54 -26.83 14.90
C GLU A 172 68.75 -27.66 15.39
N ALA A 173 69.83 -27.00 15.80
CA ALA A 173 71.03 -27.66 16.31
C ALA A 173 70.76 -28.45 17.61
N LEU A 174 69.85 -27.97 18.47
CA LEU A 174 69.47 -28.66 19.70
C LEU A 174 68.52 -29.84 19.41
N ASN A 175 67.59 -29.65 18.48
CA ASN A 175 66.62 -30.68 18.08
C ASN A 175 67.28 -31.85 17.35
N GLN A 176 68.33 -31.60 16.55
CA GLN A 176 69.16 -32.62 15.91
C GLN A 176 69.88 -33.53 16.92
N LEU A 177 70.13 -33.05 18.15
CA LEU A 177 70.77 -33.81 19.22
C LEU A 177 69.78 -34.66 20.03
N THR A 178 68.49 -34.28 20.08
CA THR A 178 67.50 -34.89 20.99
C THR A 178 66.47 -35.79 20.32
N SER A 179 66.24 -35.68 19.01
CA SER A 179 65.10 -36.34 18.34
C SER A 179 65.52 -37.38 17.28
N LYS A 180 64.94 -38.59 17.34
CA LYS A 180 65.08 -39.68 16.35
C LYS A 180 64.19 -39.53 15.10
N ASN A 181 63.55 -38.38 14.91
CA ASN A 181 62.64 -38.16 13.77
C ASN A 181 63.39 -37.50 12.60
N GLN A 182 62.91 -37.77 11.38
CA GLN A 182 63.45 -37.22 10.12
C GLN A 182 63.64 -35.70 10.21
N PRO A 183 64.70 -35.14 9.59
CA PRO A 183 64.91 -33.70 9.56
C PRO A 183 63.73 -33.03 8.84
N ILE A 184 62.95 -32.24 9.58
CA ILE A 184 61.93 -31.37 8.99
C ILE A 184 62.68 -30.15 8.47
N HIS A 185 62.82 -30.04 7.15
CA HIS A 185 63.44 -28.88 6.52
C HIS A 185 62.45 -27.72 6.50
N TYR A 186 62.51 -26.87 7.52
CA TYR A 186 61.84 -25.57 7.52
C TYR A 186 62.55 -24.60 6.57
N VAL A 187 61.85 -23.54 6.16
CA VAL A 187 62.40 -22.46 5.32
C VAL A 187 63.65 -21.84 5.95
N ASP A 188 64.61 -21.43 5.11
CA ASP A 188 65.86 -20.80 5.59
C ASP A 188 65.71 -19.26 5.72
N GLU A 189 64.73 -18.69 5.02
CA GLU A 189 64.44 -17.26 4.94
C GLU A 189 62.99 -17.00 5.39
N LEU A 190 62.72 -15.85 6.02
CA LEU A 190 61.43 -15.53 6.66
C LEU A 190 60.56 -14.54 5.85
N ASP A 191 60.83 -14.40 4.57
CA ASP A 191 59.97 -13.67 3.64
C ASP A 191 58.86 -14.57 3.07
N VAL A 192 57.76 -13.94 2.64
CA VAL A 192 56.51 -14.66 2.37
C VAL A 192 56.57 -15.63 1.19
N ASP A 193 57.49 -15.43 0.25
CA ASP A 193 57.72 -16.33 -0.89
C ASP A 193 58.83 -17.35 -0.63
N ALA A 194 59.48 -17.36 0.54
CA ALA A 194 60.46 -18.39 0.90
C ALA A 194 59.92 -19.84 0.77
N PRO A 195 58.67 -20.16 1.19
CA PRO A 195 58.09 -21.48 0.96
C PRO A 195 57.90 -21.80 -0.53
N LEU A 196 57.63 -20.79 -1.35
CA LEU A 196 57.42 -20.93 -2.79
C LEU A 196 58.74 -21.17 -3.53
N ARG A 197 59.80 -20.42 -3.17
CA ARG A 197 61.14 -20.54 -3.79
C ARG A 197 61.86 -21.83 -3.40
N SER A 198 61.82 -22.18 -2.12
CA SER A 198 62.61 -23.30 -1.58
C SER A 198 61.87 -24.63 -1.58
N HIS A 199 60.54 -24.61 -1.80
CA HIS A 199 59.64 -25.76 -1.61
C HIS A 199 59.73 -26.39 -0.22
N LYS A 200 60.21 -25.62 0.78
CA LYS A 200 60.26 -26.00 2.19
C LYS A 200 59.00 -25.53 2.91
N HIS A 201 58.72 -26.11 4.07
CA HIS A 201 57.49 -25.84 4.81
C HIS A 201 57.73 -24.85 5.95
N ILE A 202 56.66 -24.19 6.38
CA ILE A 202 56.60 -23.48 7.66
C ILE A 202 56.08 -24.42 8.76
N SER A 203 56.22 -24.00 10.02
CA SER A 203 55.67 -24.74 11.16
C SER A 203 54.16 -24.95 11.01
N PRO A 204 53.61 -26.13 11.34
CA PRO A 204 52.17 -26.38 11.28
C PRO A 204 51.32 -25.36 12.05
N LYS A 205 51.80 -24.89 13.21
CA LYS A 205 51.10 -23.88 14.01
C LYS A 205 51.03 -22.51 13.33
N ASP A 206 52.11 -22.13 12.64
CA ASP A 206 52.12 -20.88 11.88
C ASP A 206 51.21 -21.00 10.65
N ARG A 207 51.19 -22.17 10.00
CA ARG A 207 50.28 -22.44 8.88
C ARG A 207 48.80 -22.39 9.29
N GLU A 208 48.45 -22.94 10.44
CA GLU A 208 47.09 -22.85 11.01
C GLU A 208 46.72 -21.40 11.33
N SER A 209 47.67 -20.63 11.87
CA SER A 209 47.45 -19.21 12.17
C SER A 209 47.25 -18.39 10.89
N ASP A 210 48.08 -18.61 9.86
CA ASP A 210 47.94 -17.97 8.56
C ASP A 210 46.60 -18.30 7.90
N ASP A 211 46.13 -19.55 7.96
CA ASP A 211 44.82 -19.93 7.41
C ASP A 211 43.66 -19.24 8.15
N GLU A 212 43.72 -19.11 9.49
CA GLU A 212 42.74 -18.33 10.27
C GLU A 212 42.78 -16.84 9.90
N TYR A 213 43.98 -16.26 9.81
CA TYR A 213 44.15 -14.83 9.49
C TYR A 213 43.70 -14.50 8.07
N PHE A 214 44.11 -15.29 7.07
CA PHE A 214 43.66 -15.10 5.69
C PHE A 214 42.16 -15.37 5.53
N GLY A 215 41.60 -16.32 6.28
CA GLY A 215 40.15 -16.51 6.34
C GLY A 215 39.41 -15.27 6.82
N LYS A 216 39.92 -14.59 7.87
CA LYS A 216 39.35 -13.33 8.36
C LYS A 216 39.52 -12.18 7.37
N ILE A 217 40.70 -12.04 6.77
CA ILE A 217 40.97 -11.03 5.72
C ILE A 217 40.01 -11.23 4.54
N TYR A 218 39.81 -12.46 4.09
CA TYR A 218 38.88 -12.77 3.03
C TYR A 218 37.45 -12.36 3.37
N ARG A 219 36.98 -12.64 4.61
CA ARG A 219 35.64 -12.23 5.07
C ARG A 219 35.49 -10.71 5.10
N LEU A 220 36.51 -9.98 5.57
CA LEU A 220 36.51 -8.51 5.57
C LEU A 220 36.42 -7.94 4.14
N LEU A 221 37.13 -8.54 3.18
CA LEU A 221 37.04 -8.15 1.77
C LEU A 221 35.68 -8.41 1.14
N VAL A 222 35.08 -9.56 1.43
CA VAL A 222 33.72 -9.90 0.97
C VAL A 222 32.69 -8.94 1.59
N SER A 223 32.93 -8.43 2.81
CA SER A 223 32.09 -7.37 3.41
C SER A 223 32.40 -5.95 2.96
N GLY A 224 33.42 -5.76 2.11
CA GLY A 224 33.83 -4.45 1.61
C GLY A 224 34.63 -3.59 2.60
N ASP A 225 34.93 -4.09 3.80
CA ASP A 225 35.78 -3.39 4.76
C ASP A 225 37.27 -3.64 4.47
N ILE A 226 37.73 -3.02 3.38
CA ILE A 226 39.10 -3.16 2.88
C ILE A 226 40.09 -2.54 3.88
N GLN A 227 39.71 -1.45 4.54
CA GLN A 227 40.60 -0.78 5.51
C GLN A 227 40.82 -1.67 6.73
N ALA A 228 39.78 -2.24 7.33
CA ALA A 228 39.95 -3.19 8.43
C ALA A 228 40.75 -4.43 7.99
N ALA A 229 40.62 -4.87 6.73
CA ALA A 229 41.44 -5.96 6.19
C ALA A 229 42.93 -5.59 6.12
N ILE A 230 43.27 -4.37 5.72
CA ILE A 230 44.64 -3.84 5.67
C ILE A 230 45.22 -3.70 7.08
N ASP A 231 44.44 -3.15 8.01
CA ASP A 231 44.85 -2.94 9.40
C ASP A 231 45.06 -4.29 10.09
N PHE A 232 44.13 -5.23 9.93
CA PHE A 232 44.25 -6.58 10.48
C PHE A 232 45.44 -7.35 9.88
N ALA A 233 45.70 -7.21 8.57
CA ALA A 233 46.90 -7.77 7.95
C ALA A 233 48.18 -7.16 8.54
N SER A 234 48.19 -5.87 8.85
CA SER A 234 49.34 -5.17 9.44
C SER A 234 49.56 -5.57 10.91
N GLU A 235 48.49 -5.66 11.70
CA GLU A 235 48.54 -6.07 13.11
C GLU A 235 49.03 -7.52 13.29
N THR A 236 48.67 -8.41 12.35
CA THR A 236 49.10 -9.82 12.35
C THR A 236 50.52 -10.04 11.79
N GLY A 237 51.22 -8.97 11.40
CA GLY A 237 52.55 -9.05 10.80
C GLY A 237 52.54 -9.54 9.34
N ASN A 238 51.38 -9.62 8.70
CA ASN A 238 51.19 -9.97 7.30
C ASN A 238 51.35 -8.75 6.38
N TYR A 239 52.44 -8.00 6.53
CA TYR A 239 52.67 -6.74 5.81
C TYR A 239 52.63 -6.88 4.28
N THR A 240 53.12 -7.99 3.73
CA THR A 240 53.04 -8.22 2.27
C THR A 240 51.60 -8.35 1.79
N MET A 241 50.73 -8.99 2.57
CA MET A 241 49.30 -9.03 2.26
C MET A 241 48.70 -7.63 2.34
N ALA A 242 49.01 -6.87 3.39
CA ALA A 242 48.57 -5.47 3.50
C ALA A 242 48.97 -4.64 2.27
N LEU A 243 50.19 -4.79 1.77
CA LEU A 243 50.66 -4.12 0.54
C LEU A 243 49.88 -4.56 -0.71
N ILE A 244 49.56 -5.84 -0.84
CA ILE A 244 48.72 -6.35 -1.94
C ILE A 244 47.32 -5.72 -1.87
N LEU A 245 46.74 -5.62 -0.68
CA LEU A 245 45.42 -5.02 -0.46
C LEU A 245 45.41 -3.51 -0.74
N ILE A 246 46.42 -2.77 -0.29
CA ILE A 246 46.62 -1.35 -0.63
C ILE A 246 46.70 -1.20 -2.15
N GLY A 247 47.45 -2.07 -2.81
CA GLY A 247 47.57 -2.09 -4.26
C GLY A 247 46.26 -2.36 -5.00
N ALA A 248 45.37 -3.18 -4.42
CA ALA A 248 44.03 -3.38 -4.94
C ALA A 248 43.17 -2.12 -4.80
N ALA A 249 43.21 -1.48 -3.62
CA ALA A 249 42.34 -0.38 -3.25
C ALA A 249 42.72 0.97 -3.87
N GLN A 250 43.99 1.19 -4.21
CA GLN A 250 44.51 2.50 -4.64
C GLN A 250 45.03 2.46 -6.07
N ASP A 251 44.27 3.05 -6.99
CA ASP A 251 44.76 3.40 -8.33
C ASP A 251 45.63 4.64 -8.25
N TYR A 252 46.55 4.79 -9.20
CA TYR A 252 47.42 5.95 -9.24
C TYR A 252 46.64 7.25 -9.40
N ILE A 253 46.96 8.22 -8.55
CA ILE A 253 46.47 9.60 -8.60
C ILE A 253 47.67 10.54 -8.41
N ASP A 254 47.69 11.61 -9.20
CA ASP A 254 48.67 12.68 -9.11
C ASP A 254 47.91 14.01 -8.99
N PRO A 255 47.85 14.59 -7.79
CA PRO A 255 47.10 15.83 -7.53
C PRO A 255 47.50 17.01 -8.43
N VAL A 256 48.76 17.04 -8.88
CA VAL A 256 49.31 18.11 -9.73
C VAL A 256 48.85 17.93 -11.18
N MET A 257 48.78 16.69 -11.66
CA MET A 257 48.43 16.36 -13.05
C MET A 257 46.92 16.32 -13.28
N ASP A 258 46.17 15.83 -12.29
CA ASP A 258 44.72 15.69 -12.36
C ASP A 258 43.99 17.02 -12.17
N ASN A 259 44.72 18.13 -11.97
CA ASN A 259 44.19 19.44 -11.61
C ASN A 259 43.08 19.28 -10.59
N ALA A 260 43.43 18.81 -9.40
CA ALA A 260 42.45 18.82 -8.34
C ALA A 260 41.91 20.26 -8.24
N LEU A 261 40.62 20.39 -8.53
CA LEU A 261 39.74 21.44 -8.02
C LEU A 261 39.76 21.32 -6.49
N VAL A 262 40.94 21.47 -5.87
CA VAL A 262 41.07 21.63 -4.43
C VAL A 262 40.54 23.04 -4.21
N ASP A 263 39.25 23.15 -3.95
CA ASP A 263 38.81 24.23 -3.09
C ASP A 263 39.74 24.16 -1.88
N ALA A 264 40.53 25.21 -1.67
CA ALA A 264 41.65 25.29 -0.73
C ALA A 264 41.20 25.26 0.75
N MET A 265 40.12 24.54 1.05
CA MET A 265 39.42 24.43 2.31
C MET A 265 39.28 22.98 2.79
N ASP A 266 39.72 21.97 2.03
CA ASP A 266 39.68 20.57 2.45
C ASP A 266 41.03 20.16 3.07
N GLU A 267 41.06 19.94 4.39
CA GLU A 267 42.29 19.59 5.14
C GLU A 267 42.77 18.14 4.86
N ASP A 268 41.94 17.31 4.20
CA ASP A 268 42.22 15.90 3.87
C ASP A 268 42.58 15.67 2.39
N ALA A 269 42.80 16.73 1.61
CA ALA A 269 43.21 16.59 0.21
C ALA A 269 44.60 15.91 0.09
N ILE A 270 44.70 14.92 -0.79
CA ILE A 270 45.97 14.21 -1.05
C ILE A 270 46.96 15.20 -1.67
N ASP A 271 48.02 15.55 -0.94
CA ASP A 271 49.06 16.49 -1.41
C ASP A 271 50.20 15.79 -2.19
N GLU A 272 50.31 14.46 -2.09
CA GLU A 272 51.39 13.67 -2.69
C GLU A 272 50.87 12.59 -3.66
N PRO A 273 51.58 12.32 -4.78
CA PRO A 273 51.21 11.23 -5.68
C PRO A 273 51.16 9.88 -4.95
N SER A 274 50.09 9.13 -5.14
CA SER A 274 49.84 7.87 -4.41
C SER A 274 49.19 6.80 -5.31
N GLY A 275 49.14 5.55 -4.83
CA GLY A 275 48.56 4.42 -5.56
C GLY A 275 49.50 3.73 -6.56
N ILE A 276 48.96 2.74 -7.29
CA ILE A 276 49.72 1.91 -8.25
C ILE A 276 49.60 2.44 -9.67
N ARG A 277 50.74 2.87 -10.24
CA ARG A 277 50.83 3.32 -11.64
C ARG A 277 50.60 2.18 -12.64
N HIS A 278 51.29 1.06 -12.47
CA HIS A 278 51.24 -0.10 -13.36
C HIS A 278 50.13 -1.07 -12.93
N LYS A 279 48.88 -0.60 -12.89
CA LYS A 279 47.74 -1.35 -12.33
C LYS A 279 47.42 -2.62 -13.12
N PHE A 280 47.60 -2.59 -14.44
CA PHE A 280 47.39 -3.77 -15.29
C PHE A 280 48.42 -4.87 -14.98
N MET A 281 49.70 -4.52 -14.87
CA MET A 281 50.75 -5.46 -14.45
C MET A 281 50.49 -6.02 -13.04
N TRP A 282 49.94 -5.22 -12.12
CA TRP A 282 49.50 -5.71 -10.81
C TRP A 282 48.43 -6.79 -10.93
N PHE A 283 47.39 -6.60 -11.76
CA PHE A 283 46.37 -7.63 -12.01
C PHE A 283 46.99 -8.92 -12.57
N GLN A 284 47.93 -8.82 -13.50
CA GLN A 284 48.60 -9.99 -14.08
C GLN A 284 49.41 -10.75 -13.02
N THR A 285 50.10 -10.01 -12.15
CA THR A 285 50.93 -10.59 -11.08
C THR A 285 50.07 -11.30 -10.04
N VAL A 286 48.99 -10.68 -9.57
CA VAL A 286 48.06 -11.29 -8.60
C VAL A 286 47.34 -12.50 -9.20
N ASN A 287 46.94 -12.44 -10.47
CA ASN A 287 46.33 -13.59 -11.16
C ASN A 287 47.32 -14.77 -11.28
N LYS A 288 48.58 -14.51 -11.59
CA LYS A 288 49.62 -15.55 -11.60
C LYS A 288 49.82 -16.14 -10.20
N LEU A 289 49.88 -15.28 -9.18
CA LEU A 289 50.00 -15.72 -7.79
C LEU A 289 48.82 -16.62 -7.37
N ALA A 290 47.59 -16.27 -7.76
CA ALA A 290 46.40 -17.09 -7.48
C ALA A 290 46.46 -18.50 -8.10
N GLN A 291 47.25 -18.70 -9.18
CA GLN A 291 47.39 -19.99 -9.87
C GLN A 291 48.49 -20.88 -9.27
N GLU A 292 49.30 -20.36 -8.34
CA GLU A 292 50.38 -21.13 -7.72
C GLU A 292 49.84 -22.22 -6.78
N GLN A 293 50.35 -23.44 -6.94
CA GLN A 293 49.83 -24.63 -6.25
C GLN A 293 50.16 -24.68 -4.76
N ASN A 294 51.29 -24.07 -4.36
CA ASN A 294 51.84 -24.14 -3.00
C ASN A 294 51.31 -23.05 -2.05
N ILE A 295 50.31 -22.27 -2.48
CA ILE A 295 49.65 -21.24 -1.68
C ILE A 295 48.49 -21.84 -0.88
N GLY A 296 48.26 -21.30 0.32
CA GLY A 296 47.14 -21.71 1.19
C GLY A 296 45.78 -21.48 0.52
N PRO A 297 44.76 -22.29 0.83
CA PRO A 297 43.45 -22.18 0.20
C PRO A 297 42.79 -20.82 0.47
N LYS A 298 42.77 -20.35 1.73
CA LYS A 298 42.17 -19.04 2.09
C LYS A 298 42.91 -17.86 1.48
N GLU A 299 44.23 -17.94 1.39
CA GLU A 299 45.07 -16.93 0.73
C GLU A 299 44.74 -16.86 -0.78
N ARG A 300 44.55 -18.00 -1.43
CA ARG A 300 44.16 -18.08 -2.84
C ARG A 300 42.79 -17.44 -3.10
N LEU A 301 41.83 -17.57 -2.17
CA LEU A 301 40.52 -16.94 -2.27
C LEU A 301 40.62 -15.42 -2.37
N ILE A 302 41.52 -14.81 -1.59
CA ILE A 302 41.80 -13.37 -1.61
C ILE A 302 42.31 -12.97 -2.99
N TYR A 303 43.38 -13.61 -3.47
CA TYR A 303 43.97 -13.24 -4.77
C TYR A 303 42.98 -13.38 -5.92
N THR A 304 42.21 -14.47 -5.92
CA THR A 304 41.17 -14.73 -6.94
C THR A 304 40.07 -13.68 -6.92
N PHE A 305 39.64 -13.25 -5.73
CA PHE A 305 38.64 -12.19 -5.56
C PHE A 305 39.15 -10.85 -6.10
N LEU A 306 40.40 -10.49 -5.78
CA LEU A 306 41.00 -9.21 -6.17
C LEU A 306 41.25 -9.09 -7.69
N CYS A 307 41.62 -10.18 -8.37
CA CYS A 307 41.98 -10.16 -9.79
C CYS A 307 40.85 -10.60 -10.74
N GLY A 308 39.71 -11.03 -10.20
CA GLY A 308 38.60 -11.57 -10.99
C GLY A 308 38.93 -12.91 -11.65
N GLY A 309 39.64 -13.80 -10.93
CA GLY A 309 40.09 -15.11 -11.40
C GLY A 309 39.00 -16.19 -11.44
N SER A 310 39.40 -17.47 -11.34
CA SER A 310 38.46 -18.61 -11.33
C SER A 310 37.70 -18.70 -10.00
N LEU A 311 36.41 -18.37 -10.01
CA LEU A 311 35.55 -18.35 -8.82
C LEU A 311 35.21 -19.73 -8.21
N THR A 312 35.76 -20.83 -8.75
CA THR A 312 35.36 -22.20 -8.36
C THR A 312 35.56 -22.47 -6.87
N GLU A 313 36.64 -21.97 -6.26
CA GLU A 313 36.91 -22.13 -4.83
C GLU A 313 36.10 -21.13 -3.99
N ASN A 314 35.98 -19.87 -4.44
CA ASN A 314 35.19 -18.83 -3.77
C ASN A 314 33.71 -19.21 -3.64
N ILE A 315 33.10 -19.74 -4.71
CA ILE A 315 31.69 -20.18 -4.68
C ILE A 315 31.48 -21.38 -3.74
N LYS A 316 32.48 -22.27 -3.63
CA LYS A 316 32.42 -23.38 -2.68
C LYS A 316 32.48 -22.90 -1.22
N GLU A 317 33.27 -21.86 -0.96
CA GLU A 317 33.36 -21.22 0.36
C GLU A 317 32.08 -20.47 0.74
N ALA A 318 31.45 -19.79 -0.22
CA ALA A 318 30.18 -19.11 -0.03
C ALA A 318 29.01 -20.08 0.24
N GLY A 319 29.09 -21.30 -0.31
CA GLY A 319 28.12 -22.36 -0.03
C GLY A 319 26.73 -22.04 -0.58
N SER A 320 25.72 -21.99 0.30
CA SER A 320 24.33 -21.67 -0.08
C SER A 320 23.99 -20.17 -0.03
N ASN A 321 24.89 -19.33 0.47
CA ASN A 321 24.63 -17.89 0.63
C ASN A 321 24.46 -17.22 -0.75
N TRP A 322 23.23 -16.82 -1.05
CA TRP A 322 22.87 -16.26 -2.35
C TRP A 322 23.54 -14.91 -2.60
N GLU A 323 23.57 -14.03 -1.59
CA GLU A 323 24.14 -12.69 -1.67
C GLU A 323 25.65 -12.73 -1.90
N GLU A 324 26.38 -13.61 -1.19
CA GLU A 324 27.83 -13.78 -1.35
C GLU A 324 28.15 -14.36 -2.74
N CYS A 325 27.39 -15.37 -3.21
CA CYS A 325 27.57 -15.90 -4.56
C CYS A 325 27.31 -14.86 -5.65
N LEU A 326 26.27 -14.03 -5.50
CA LEU A 326 25.95 -12.94 -6.42
C LEU A 326 27.09 -11.91 -6.46
N LEU A 327 27.63 -11.51 -5.30
CA LEU A 327 28.74 -10.57 -5.19
C LEU A 327 29.97 -11.09 -5.94
N LEU A 328 30.32 -12.37 -5.74
CA LEU A 328 31.50 -12.97 -6.38
C LEU A 328 31.42 -12.91 -7.92
N TYR A 329 30.26 -13.23 -8.48
CA TYR A 329 30.05 -13.15 -9.93
C TYR A 329 30.04 -11.70 -10.45
N ILE A 330 29.35 -10.78 -9.75
CA ILE A 330 29.32 -9.36 -10.13
C ILE A 330 30.73 -8.76 -10.07
N ASN A 331 31.49 -9.06 -9.02
CA ASN A 331 32.86 -8.58 -8.85
C ASN A 331 33.78 -9.12 -9.96
N GLN A 332 33.61 -10.37 -10.41
CA GLN A 332 34.37 -10.89 -11.56
C GLN A 332 34.07 -10.12 -12.85
N ILE A 333 32.79 -9.82 -13.13
CA ILE A 333 32.39 -9.05 -14.32
C ILE A 333 32.93 -7.61 -14.22
N PHE A 334 32.75 -6.97 -13.07
CA PHE A 334 33.25 -5.61 -12.82
C PHE A 334 34.78 -5.54 -12.99
N THR A 335 35.52 -6.43 -12.34
CA THR A 335 36.99 -6.49 -12.43
C THR A 335 37.44 -6.75 -13.86
N HIS A 336 36.70 -7.54 -14.64
CA HIS A 336 36.98 -7.74 -16.06
C HIS A 336 36.85 -6.44 -16.87
N HIS A 337 35.79 -5.65 -16.67
CA HIS A 337 35.63 -4.36 -17.35
C HIS A 337 36.72 -3.35 -16.95
N VAL A 338 37.03 -3.25 -15.65
CA VAL A 338 38.11 -2.39 -15.15
C VAL A 338 39.46 -2.81 -15.75
N ARG A 339 39.71 -4.11 -15.88
CA ARG A 339 40.93 -4.62 -16.52
C ARG A 339 41.02 -4.25 -18.00
N LEU A 340 39.93 -4.40 -18.75
CA LEU A 340 39.89 -4.01 -20.18
C LEU A 340 40.13 -2.50 -20.36
N LEU A 341 39.63 -1.67 -19.44
CA LEU A 341 39.95 -0.25 -19.41
C LEU A 341 41.46 -0.04 -19.27
N PHE A 342 42.09 -0.63 -18.25
CA PHE A 342 43.53 -0.45 -18.04
C PHE A 342 44.37 -1.02 -19.18
N GLU A 343 43.93 -2.11 -19.80
CA GLU A 343 44.56 -2.65 -21.02
C GLU A 343 44.47 -1.66 -22.19
N SER A 344 43.34 -0.97 -22.36
CA SER A 344 43.15 0.00 -23.45
C SER A 344 43.92 1.31 -23.28
N ILE A 345 44.33 1.64 -22.06
CA ILE A 345 45.12 2.84 -21.74
C ILE A 345 46.61 2.62 -22.06
N LEU A 346 47.07 1.37 -22.09
CA LEU A 346 48.49 1.06 -22.33
C LEU A 346 48.92 1.47 -23.76
N PRO A 347 50.06 2.17 -23.92
CA PRO A 347 50.63 2.43 -25.24
C PRO A 347 51.01 1.11 -25.95
N GLU A 348 50.79 1.02 -27.27
CA GLU A 348 51.19 -0.14 -28.08
C GLU A 348 52.69 -0.50 -27.98
N SER A 349 53.52 0.42 -27.45
CA SER A 349 54.97 0.28 -27.32
C SER A 349 55.47 -0.26 -25.97
N GLU A 350 54.62 -0.54 -24.98
CA GLU A 350 55.06 -0.90 -23.62
C GLU A 350 55.16 -2.41 -23.32
N GLU A 351 56.20 -2.75 -22.56
CA GLU A 351 56.57 -4.10 -22.06
C GLU A 351 55.71 -4.59 -20.88
N GLU A 352 54.63 -3.88 -20.51
CA GLU A 352 53.77 -4.24 -19.35
C GLU A 352 52.99 -5.55 -19.53
N HIS A 353 52.87 -6.06 -20.76
CA HIS A 353 52.25 -7.36 -20.99
C HIS A 353 53.17 -8.49 -20.56
N LEU A 354 52.89 -9.09 -19.40
CA LEU A 354 53.47 -10.37 -19.01
C LEU A 354 52.94 -11.48 -19.94
N SER A 355 53.71 -11.81 -20.99
CA SER A 355 53.40 -12.81 -22.03
C SER A 355 53.04 -14.22 -21.52
N SER A 356 53.29 -14.50 -20.24
CA SER A 356 52.96 -15.76 -19.56
C SER A 356 51.58 -15.81 -18.89
N VAL A 357 50.84 -14.69 -18.85
CA VAL A 357 49.59 -14.59 -18.08
C VAL A 357 48.39 -14.42 -19.00
N ALA A 358 47.57 -15.46 -19.09
CA ALA A 358 46.25 -15.38 -19.71
C ALA A 358 45.19 -15.18 -18.62
N PHE A 359 44.34 -14.17 -18.78
CA PHE A 359 43.17 -14.02 -17.94
C PHE A 359 42.04 -14.91 -18.43
N LEU A 360 41.26 -15.46 -17.50
CA LEU A 360 40.02 -16.14 -17.85
C LEU A 360 38.96 -15.10 -18.22
N THR A 361 38.19 -15.41 -19.26
CA THR A 361 36.95 -14.70 -19.55
C THR A 361 35.94 -15.00 -18.43
N PRO A 362 35.19 -14.00 -17.94
CA PRO A 362 34.11 -14.24 -16.98
C PRO A 362 33.15 -15.34 -17.46
N GLN A 363 32.60 -16.10 -16.50
CA GLN A 363 31.65 -17.17 -16.84
C GLN A 363 30.31 -16.61 -17.33
N ASN A 364 29.95 -15.42 -16.87
CA ASN A 364 28.70 -14.71 -17.17
C ASN A 364 29.06 -13.32 -17.69
N ASN A 365 28.25 -12.77 -18.60
CA ASN A 365 28.50 -11.44 -19.20
C ASN A 365 27.55 -10.36 -18.69
N SER A 366 26.46 -10.74 -18.01
CA SER A 366 25.44 -9.81 -17.51
C SER A 366 24.87 -10.26 -16.17
N ILE A 367 24.26 -9.33 -15.42
CA ILE A 367 23.57 -9.64 -14.16
C ILE A 367 22.47 -10.68 -14.39
N ASN A 368 21.74 -10.60 -15.51
CA ASN A 368 20.72 -11.57 -15.86
C ASN A 368 21.30 -12.99 -16.01
N ASP A 369 22.46 -13.13 -16.64
CA ASP A 369 23.13 -14.43 -16.77
C ASP A 369 23.56 -14.97 -15.40
N VAL A 370 24.05 -14.08 -14.52
CA VAL A 370 24.41 -14.45 -13.13
C VAL A 370 23.20 -14.97 -12.36
N LEU A 371 22.08 -14.25 -12.38
CA LEU A 371 20.83 -14.67 -11.72
C LEU A 371 20.31 -16.00 -12.29
N ASN A 372 20.43 -16.22 -13.60
CA ASN A 372 20.09 -17.48 -14.25
C ASN A 372 21.03 -18.63 -13.86
N THR A 373 22.31 -18.35 -13.62
CA THR A 373 23.26 -19.35 -13.11
C THR A 373 22.96 -19.70 -11.65
N LEU A 374 22.66 -18.71 -10.79
CA LEU A 374 22.29 -18.94 -9.39
C LEU A 374 21.00 -19.75 -9.26
N SER A 375 19.96 -19.41 -10.02
CA SER A 375 18.69 -20.17 -9.99
C SER A 375 18.81 -21.62 -10.44
N LYS A 376 19.83 -21.98 -11.23
CA LYS A 376 20.10 -23.37 -11.67
C LYS A 376 21.08 -24.12 -10.76
N SER A 377 21.76 -23.42 -9.87
CA SER A 377 22.74 -24.03 -8.97
C SER A 377 22.04 -24.73 -7.81
N GLN A 378 22.38 -26.00 -7.57
CA GLN A 378 21.78 -26.79 -6.49
C GLN A 378 21.97 -26.16 -5.10
N ALA A 379 23.05 -25.38 -4.91
CA ALA A 379 23.35 -24.74 -3.63
C ALA A 379 22.43 -23.54 -3.33
N THR A 380 22.05 -22.77 -4.35
CA THR A 380 21.32 -21.50 -4.23
C THR A 380 19.92 -21.52 -4.85
N GLU A 381 19.46 -22.66 -5.37
CA GLU A 381 18.15 -22.83 -6.01
C GLU A 381 17.00 -22.39 -5.10
N LYS A 382 16.99 -22.85 -3.84
CA LYS A 382 15.94 -22.51 -2.86
C LYS A 382 15.91 -21.03 -2.53
N GLU A 383 17.08 -20.44 -2.30
CA GLU A 383 17.20 -19.02 -1.99
C GLU A 383 16.78 -18.15 -3.18
N SER A 384 17.12 -18.58 -4.41
CA SER A 384 16.73 -17.90 -5.65
C SER A 384 15.22 -17.90 -5.91
N GLN A 385 14.47 -18.83 -5.29
CA GLN A 385 13.00 -18.88 -5.38
C GLN A 385 12.29 -17.95 -4.38
N ASN A 386 13.02 -17.32 -3.45
CA ASN A 386 12.44 -16.39 -2.50
C ASN A 386 11.82 -15.17 -3.23
N PRO A 387 10.54 -14.82 -2.97
CA PRO A 387 9.87 -13.73 -3.67
C PRO A 387 10.58 -12.37 -3.58
N LEU A 388 11.14 -12.00 -2.43
CA LEU A 388 11.84 -10.73 -2.25
C LEU A 388 13.15 -10.69 -3.06
N ARG A 389 13.90 -11.80 -3.11
CA ARG A 389 15.11 -11.90 -3.95
C ARG A 389 14.79 -11.88 -5.44
N VAL A 390 13.67 -12.46 -5.86
CA VAL A 390 13.18 -12.34 -7.24
C VAL A 390 12.84 -10.88 -7.57
N ILE A 391 12.20 -10.15 -6.64
CA ILE A 391 11.92 -8.72 -6.79
C ILE A 391 13.24 -7.92 -6.87
N MET A 392 14.20 -8.17 -5.97
CA MET A 392 15.53 -7.55 -6.03
C MET A 392 16.21 -7.80 -7.38
N GLY A 393 16.19 -9.05 -7.85
CA GLY A 393 16.73 -9.41 -9.17
C GLY A 393 16.06 -8.63 -10.30
N SER A 394 14.75 -8.45 -10.26
CA SER A 394 14.00 -7.64 -11.24
C SER A 394 14.40 -6.16 -11.21
N VAL A 395 14.71 -5.62 -10.02
CA VAL A 395 15.21 -4.25 -9.83
C VAL A 395 16.63 -4.12 -10.39
N MET A 396 17.51 -5.09 -10.10
CA MET A 396 18.89 -5.11 -10.62
C MET A 396 18.95 -5.12 -12.15
N ILE A 397 18.12 -5.92 -12.82
CA ILE A 397 18.09 -5.99 -14.29
C ILE A 397 17.22 -4.90 -14.96
N ASN A 398 16.69 -3.95 -14.19
CA ASN A 398 15.80 -2.87 -14.65
C ASN A 398 14.53 -3.38 -15.38
N GLN A 399 13.91 -4.44 -14.86
CA GLN A 399 12.69 -5.04 -15.43
C GLN A 399 11.53 -5.09 -14.41
N LEU A 400 11.51 -4.17 -13.45
CA LEU A 400 10.47 -4.13 -12.42
C LEU A 400 9.06 -4.04 -13.03
N ASN A 401 8.83 -3.14 -14.00
CA ASN A 401 7.52 -2.99 -14.65
C ASN A 401 7.06 -4.29 -15.35
N LEU A 402 7.97 -4.95 -16.07
CA LEU A 402 7.69 -6.23 -16.72
C LEU A 402 7.35 -7.31 -15.69
N PHE A 403 8.08 -7.35 -14.58
CA PHE A 403 7.82 -8.27 -13.48
C PHE A 403 6.43 -8.03 -12.84
N LEU A 404 6.08 -6.77 -12.57
CA LEU A 404 4.76 -6.42 -12.03
C LEU A 404 3.64 -6.82 -13.00
N ALA A 405 3.78 -6.53 -14.29
CA ALA A 405 2.81 -6.87 -15.33
C ALA A 405 2.61 -8.39 -15.43
N ASN A 406 3.71 -9.16 -15.45
CA ASN A 406 3.66 -10.62 -15.50
C ASN A 406 3.05 -11.23 -14.23
N THR A 407 3.31 -10.64 -13.06
CA THR A 407 2.74 -11.09 -11.79
C THR A 407 1.23 -10.92 -11.77
N VAL A 408 0.74 -9.77 -12.24
CA VAL A 408 -0.71 -9.51 -12.38
C VAL A 408 -1.34 -10.40 -13.46
N ALA A 409 -0.69 -10.59 -14.61
CA ALA A 409 -1.21 -11.41 -15.70
C ALA A 409 -1.31 -12.90 -15.33
N ALA A 410 -0.29 -13.42 -14.64
CA ALA A 410 -0.26 -14.81 -14.18
C ALA A 410 -1.23 -15.07 -13.01
N ASN A 411 -1.70 -14.02 -12.33
CA ASN A 411 -2.57 -14.09 -11.15
C ASN A 411 -2.10 -15.15 -10.13
N LYS A 412 -0.78 -15.19 -9.88
CA LYS A 412 -0.14 -16.16 -8.98
C LYS A 412 -0.68 -15.96 -7.56
N ARG A 413 -1.60 -16.83 -7.13
CA ARG A 413 -2.27 -16.71 -5.82
C ARG A 413 -1.29 -16.61 -4.67
N GLU A 414 -0.23 -17.42 -4.69
CA GLU A 414 0.82 -17.45 -3.68
C GLU A 414 1.44 -16.07 -3.39
N ILE A 415 1.64 -15.24 -4.42
CA ILE A 415 2.23 -13.90 -4.28
C ILE A 415 1.22 -12.91 -3.68
N PHE A 416 -0.05 -13.06 -4.05
CA PHE A 416 -1.11 -12.13 -3.63
C PHE A 416 -1.81 -12.54 -2.33
N GLU A 417 -1.59 -13.77 -1.85
CA GLU A 417 -2.07 -14.26 -0.55
C GLU A 417 -1.08 -13.92 0.57
N ASP A 418 0.20 -13.73 0.27
CA ASP A 418 1.19 -13.22 1.23
C ASP A 418 1.02 -11.70 1.41
N ALA A 419 0.62 -11.30 2.62
CA ALA A 419 0.33 -9.91 2.97
C ALA A 419 1.55 -8.98 2.85
N GLN A 420 2.75 -9.47 3.20
CA GLN A 420 3.99 -8.70 3.12
C GLN A 420 4.35 -8.46 1.66
N ILE A 421 4.30 -9.50 0.83
CA ILE A 421 4.65 -9.38 -0.59
C ILE A 421 3.65 -8.46 -1.30
N LEU A 422 2.34 -8.60 -1.04
CA LEU A 422 1.35 -7.69 -1.61
C LEU A 422 1.59 -6.23 -1.18
N ARG A 423 1.95 -5.99 0.09
CA ARG A 423 2.34 -4.66 0.55
C ARG A 423 3.54 -4.14 -0.24
N VAL A 424 4.63 -4.90 -0.33
CA VAL A 424 5.85 -4.50 -1.05
C VAL A 424 5.53 -4.18 -2.52
N LEU A 425 4.74 -5.03 -3.20
CA LEU A 425 4.33 -4.78 -4.59
C LEU A 425 3.49 -3.51 -4.74
N ALA A 426 2.57 -3.24 -3.80
CA ALA A 426 1.77 -2.03 -3.81
C ALA A 426 2.64 -0.78 -3.64
N HIS A 427 3.60 -0.80 -2.71
CA HIS A 427 4.50 0.34 -2.48
C HIS A 427 5.50 0.51 -3.63
N LEU A 428 5.98 -0.56 -4.26
CA LEU A 428 6.78 -0.48 -5.49
C LEU A 428 5.97 0.13 -6.65
N ALA A 429 4.70 -0.24 -6.79
CA ALA A 429 3.81 0.36 -7.78
C ALA A 429 3.58 1.86 -7.50
N VAL A 430 3.43 2.25 -6.23
CA VAL A 430 3.34 3.65 -5.81
C VAL A 430 4.63 4.42 -6.14
N ILE A 431 5.81 3.88 -5.80
CA ILE A 431 7.11 4.48 -6.14
C ILE A 431 7.27 4.62 -7.65
N ASN A 432 6.86 3.63 -8.46
CA ASN A 432 6.87 3.75 -9.92
C ASN A 432 6.00 4.90 -10.42
N VAL A 433 4.87 5.19 -9.77
CA VAL A 433 4.03 6.34 -10.09
C VAL A 433 4.70 7.64 -9.68
N MET A 434 5.27 7.71 -8.47
CA MET A 434 5.98 8.90 -7.97
C MET A 434 7.19 9.26 -8.83
N LEU A 435 7.91 8.27 -9.36
CA LEU A 435 9.06 8.44 -10.25
C LEU A 435 8.68 8.62 -11.73
N ASN A 436 7.39 8.70 -12.07
CA ASN A 436 6.88 8.77 -13.45
C ASN A 436 7.38 7.62 -14.37
N MET A 437 7.58 6.45 -13.78
CA MET A 437 8.06 5.23 -14.47
C MET A 437 6.92 4.27 -14.81
N ASN A 438 5.67 4.69 -14.67
CA ASN A 438 4.51 3.86 -14.98
C ASN A 438 4.35 3.65 -16.50
N ASP A 439 4.06 2.42 -16.91
CA ASP A 439 3.99 2.01 -18.32
C ASP A 439 2.61 2.26 -18.97
N ASN A 440 1.80 3.17 -18.41
CA ASN A 440 0.38 3.38 -18.73
C ASN A 440 -0.48 2.09 -18.71
N SER A 441 0.04 0.99 -18.17
CA SER A 441 -0.70 -0.26 -18.05
C SER A 441 -1.65 -0.20 -16.84
N LYS A 442 -2.72 -1.00 -16.89
CA LYS A 442 -3.60 -1.19 -15.73
C LYS A 442 -2.95 -1.98 -14.58
N THR A 443 -1.66 -2.28 -14.66
CA THR A 443 -0.93 -3.09 -13.67
C THR A 443 -0.89 -2.40 -12.33
N THR A 444 -0.44 -1.14 -12.27
CA THR A 444 -0.36 -0.35 -11.04
C THR A 444 -1.72 -0.26 -10.36
N THR A 445 -2.76 0.13 -11.12
CA THR A 445 -4.14 0.19 -10.63
C THR A 445 -4.56 -1.15 -10.02
N LYS A 446 -4.38 -2.27 -10.72
CA LYS A 446 -4.81 -3.59 -10.22
C LYS A 446 -4.10 -3.99 -8.92
N ILE A 447 -2.81 -3.70 -8.79
CA ILE A 447 -2.05 -4.02 -7.57
C ILE A 447 -2.55 -3.16 -6.41
N ILE A 448 -2.68 -1.85 -6.61
CA ILE A 448 -3.16 -0.91 -5.59
C ILE A 448 -4.59 -1.27 -5.16
N THR A 449 -5.51 -1.52 -6.10
CA THR A 449 -6.90 -1.91 -5.79
C THR A 449 -6.95 -3.21 -4.99
N ARG A 450 -6.11 -4.19 -5.32
CA ARG A 450 -6.05 -5.46 -4.59
C ARG A 450 -5.51 -5.24 -3.18
N TYR A 451 -4.48 -4.44 -3.01
CA TYR A 451 -3.97 -4.09 -1.69
C TYR A 451 -5.00 -3.35 -0.84
N ILE A 452 -5.71 -2.37 -1.42
CA ILE A 452 -6.82 -1.65 -0.77
C ILE A 452 -7.88 -2.63 -0.23
N SER A 453 -8.22 -3.68 -1.00
CA SER A 453 -9.19 -4.68 -0.55
C SER A 453 -8.74 -5.54 0.65
N THR A 454 -7.44 -5.54 0.96
CA THR A 454 -6.87 -6.24 2.12
C THR A 454 -6.66 -5.34 3.35
N LEU A 455 -6.86 -4.03 3.22
CA LEU A 455 -6.71 -3.10 4.33
C LEU A 455 -7.83 -3.30 5.35
N SER A 456 -7.45 -3.51 6.61
CA SER A 456 -8.38 -3.64 7.74
C SER A 456 -8.98 -2.31 8.19
N ARG A 457 -8.28 -1.22 7.90
CA ARG A 457 -8.60 0.15 8.29
C ARG A 457 -8.96 0.97 7.06
N TYR A 458 -10.21 1.41 7.02
CA TYR A 458 -10.78 2.13 5.88
C TYR A 458 -10.17 3.52 5.69
N ASP A 459 -9.73 4.17 6.77
CA ASP A 459 -9.12 5.50 6.75
C ASP A 459 -7.80 5.58 5.97
N LEU A 460 -7.15 4.43 5.72
CA LEU A 460 -5.93 4.35 4.93
C LEU A 460 -6.20 4.34 3.41
N VAL A 461 -7.43 4.02 2.99
CA VAL A 461 -7.76 3.82 1.57
C VAL A 461 -7.55 5.08 0.72
N PRO A 462 -7.97 6.29 1.14
CA PRO A 462 -7.72 7.52 0.40
C PRO A 462 -6.23 7.77 0.10
N VAL A 463 -5.33 7.40 1.02
CA VAL A 463 -3.88 7.55 0.85
C VAL A 463 -3.40 6.80 -0.40
N TYR A 464 -3.84 5.55 -0.57
CA TYR A 464 -3.41 4.74 -1.71
C TYR A 464 -4.11 5.10 -3.02
N LEU A 465 -5.36 5.57 -2.96
CA LEU A 465 -6.12 5.97 -4.14
C LEU A 465 -5.49 7.13 -4.91
N ALA A 466 -4.80 8.05 -4.21
CA ALA A 466 -4.15 9.19 -4.84
C ALA A 466 -3.00 8.81 -5.79
N PHE A 467 -2.51 7.58 -5.72
CA PHE A 467 -1.47 7.07 -6.60
C PHE A 467 -2.02 6.27 -7.79
N ILE A 468 -3.35 6.23 -8.00
CA ILE A 468 -3.93 5.64 -9.20
C ILE A 468 -3.82 6.67 -10.34
N PRO A 469 -3.08 6.37 -11.43
CA PRO A 469 -2.80 7.38 -12.47
C PRO A 469 -4.01 7.80 -13.31
N ASP A 470 -4.93 6.86 -13.58
CA ASP A 470 -6.10 7.11 -14.43
C ASP A 470 -7.32 7.49 -13.57
N GLU A 471 -7.86 8.69 -13.79
CA GLU A 471 -8.98 9.23 -13.01
C GLU A 471 -10.24 8.35 -13.10
N LYS A 472 -10.49 7.72 -14.25
CA LYS A 472 -11.65 6.87 -14.46
C LYS A 472 -11.53 5.57 -13.66
N ASP A 473 -10.37 4.94 -13.67
CA ASP A 473 -10.08 3.74 -12.90
C ASP A 473 -10.09 4.03 -11.39
N LEU A 474 -9.57 5.20 -10.97
CA LEU A 474 -9.65 5.68 -9.60
C LEU A 474 -11.11 5.84 -9.15
N ARG A 475 -11.94 6.51 -9.98
CA ARG A 475 -13.37 6.70 -9.71
C ARG A 475 -14.11 5.37 -9.58
N GLU A 476 -13.83 4.43 -10.48
CA GLU A 476 -14.45 3.12 -10.46
C GLU A 476 -14.03 2.34 -9.19
N CYS A 477 -12.73 2.31 -8.86
CA CYS A 477 -12.22 1.63 -7.67
C CYS A 477 -12.79 2.21 -6.38
N TYR A 478 -12.77 3.54 -6.24
CA TYR A 478 -13.28 4.16 -5.03
C TYR A 478 -14.79 3.96 -4.90
N SER A 479 -15.54 4.00 -6.01
CA SER A 479 -16.98 3.71 -5.98
C SER A 479 -17.33 2.30 -5.50
N ILE A 480 -16.51 1.30 -5.87
CA ILE A 480 -16.68 -0.09 -5.41
C ILE A 480 -16.45 -0.14 -3.90
N PHE A 481 -15.39 0.49 -3.42
CA PHE A 481 -15.07 0.52 -2.00
C PHE A 481 -16.15 1.25 -1.18
N LEU A 482 -16.53 2.46 -1.57
CA LEU A 482 -17.56 3.25 -0.88
C LEU A 482 -18.93 2.58 -0.87
N SER A 483 -19.24 1.72 -1.84
CA SER A 483 -20.49 0.95 -1.86
C SER A 483 -20.61 -0.07 -0.73
N GLN A 484 -19.49 -0.46 -0.12
CA GLN A 484 -19.44 -1.42 0.98
C GLN A 484 -19.63 -0.77 2.36
N ILE A 485 -19.45 0.56 2.46
CA ILE A 485 -19.56 1.30 3.72
C ILE A 485 -21.02 1.64 4.00
N THR A 486 -21.53 1.12 5.11
CA THR A 486 -22.89 1.39 5.59
C THR A 486 -22.95 2.36 6.78
N ASP A 487 -21.87 2.46 7.57
CA ASP A 487 -21.83 3.30 8.76
C ASP A 487 -21.61 4.78 8.45
N SER A 488 -22.44 5.67 9.03
CA SER A 488 -22.39 7.12 8.76
C SER A 488 -21.12 7.79 9.31
N ALA A 489 -20.61 7.34 10.47
CA ALA A 489 -19.39 7.91 11.04
C ALA A 489 -18.18 7.59 10.15
N GLU A 490 -18.11 6.36 9.64
CA GLU A 490 -17.05 5.97 8.69
C GLU A 490 -17.14 6.75 7.37
N ARG A 491 -18.35 6.98 6.83
CA ARG A 491 -18.52 7.85 5.67
C ARG A 491 -17.99 9.26 5.88
N ALA A 492 -18.29 9.86 7.03
CA ALA A 492 -17.81 11.20 7.37
C ALA A 492 -16.28 11.24 7.42
N ARG A 493 -15.64 10.23 8.02
CA ARG A 493 -14.17 10.10 8.05
C ARG A 493 -13.56 9.96 6.67
N GLN A 494 -14.16 9.16 5.79
CA GLN A 494 -13.69 9.02 4.40
C GLN A 494 -13.70 10.36 3.67
N LEU A 495 -14.79 11.12 3.79
CA LEU A 495 -14.91 12.44 3.17
C LEU A 495 -13.90 13.44 3.76
N GLU A 496 -13.66 13.39 5.08
CA GLU A 496 -12.66 14.22 5.75
C GLU A 496 -11.24 13.91 5.26
N MET A 497 -10.87 12.63 5.20
CA MET A 497 -9.55 12.19 4.72
C MET A 497 -9.32 12.53 3.25
N CYS A 498 -10.33 12.32 2.39
CA CYS A 498 -10.24 12.74 0.98
C CYS A 498 -10.07 14.25 0.83
N LYS A 499 -10.68 15.07 1.70
CA LYS A 499 -10.52 16.53 1.72
C LYS A 499 -9.13 16.92 2.18
N LYS A 500 -8.65 16.30 3.26
CA LYS A 500 -7.33 16.54 3.84
C LYS A 500 -6.20 16.25 2.84
N LEU A 501 -6.29 15.12 2.13
CA LEU A 501 -5.23 14.64 1.26
C LEU A 501 -5.30 15.19 -0.17
N GLY A 502 -6.38 15.88 -0.52
CA GLY A 502 -6.53 16.42 -1.87
C GLY A 502 -6.41 15.36 -2.96
N VAL A 503 -6.84 14.12 -2.70
CA VAL A 503 -6.70 12.93 -3.58
C VAL A 503 -7.26 13.14 -5.00
N MET A 504 -8.06 14.19 -5.19
CA MET A 504 -8.73 14.56 -6.43
C MET A 504 -8.30 15.94 -6.95
N SER A 505 -7.37 16.63 -6.30
CA SER A 505 -6.85 17.93 -6.76
C SER A 505 -5.90 17.69 -7.93
N SER A 506 -5.96 18.54 -8.95
CA SER A 506 -5.03 18.47 -10.09
C SER A 506 -3.58 18.59 -9.61
N SER A 507 -2.82 17.51 -9.79
CA SER A 507 -1.37 17.60 -10.01
C SER A 507 -1.19 17.99 -11.48
N GLU A 508 -1.39 19.26 -11.82
CA GLU A 508 -0.93 19.76 -13.11
C GLU A 508 0.52 20.21 -12.98
N VAL A 509 1.36 19.44 -13.67
CA VAL A 509 2.65 19.84 -14.20
C VAL A 509 2.51 21.21 -14.86
N GLU A 510 3.40 22.11 -14.48
CA GLU A 510 3.79 23.36 -15.14
C GLU A 510 3.09 23.65 -16.48
N SER A 511 2.02 24.44 -16.43
CA SER A 511 1.66 25.31 -17.54
C SER A 511 1.58 26.75 -17.04
N ASP A 512 2.49 27.55 -17.58
CA ASP A 512 2.67 29.00 -17.48
C ASP A 512 1.96 29.75 -16.33
N ALA A 513 2.80 30.28 -15.43
CA ALA A 513 2.47 31.28 -14.43
C ALA A 513 1.86 32.55 -15.06
N SER A 514 0.55 32.54 -15.33
CA SER A 514 -0.20 33.76 -15.66
C SER A 514 -1.71 33.75 -15.36
N SER A 515 -2.23 32.80 -14.58
CA SER A 515 -3.59 32.92 -14.05
C SER A 515 -3.75 32.28 -12.67
N VAL A 516 -3.21 32.94 -11.64
CA VAL A 516 -3.63 32.71 -10.25
C VAL A 516 -4.99 33.41 -10.09
N THR A 517 -6.06 32.72 -10.44
CA THR A 517 -7.43 33.10 -10.07
C THR A 517 -8.10 31.90 -9.41
N GLU A 518 -8.42 32.05 -8.13
CA GLU A 518 -9.45 31.48 -7.23
C GLU A 518 -10.35 30.26 -7.63
N ASP A 519 -10.10 29.51 -8.70
CA ASP A 519 -11.01 28.49 -9.27
C ASP A 519 -10.60 27.02 -8.96
N MET A 520 -9.53 26.81 -8.19
CA MET A 520 -9.02 25.46 -7.82
C MET A 520 -9.98 24.65 -6.93
N GLY A 521 -10.95 25.30 -6.27
CA GLY A 521 -11.94 24.61 -5.42
C GLY A 521 -13.00 23.83 -6.21
N GLY A 522 -13.33 24.27 -7.43
CA GLY A 522 -14.40 23.69 -8.25
C GLY A 522 -14.06 22.30 -8.81
N ASP A 523 -12.81 22.08 -9.25
CA ASP A 523 -12.41 20.82 -9.88
C ASP A 523 -12.37 19.65 -8.88
N TYR A 524 -11.87 19.91 -7.66
CA TYR A 524 -11.88 18.93 -6.57
C TYR A 524 -13.30 18.50 -6.20
N GLU A 525 -14.20 19.48 -5.96
CA GLU A 525 -15.59 19.21 -5.60
C GLU A 525 -16.30 18.42 -6.72
N ASN A 526 -16.03 18.74 -7.98
CA ASN A 526 -16.60 18.02 -9.11
C ASN A 526 -16.16 16.55 -9.17
N LYS A 527 -14.89 16.26 -8.88
CA LYS A 527 -14.36 14.88 -8.91
C LYS A 527 -14.91 14.02 -7.77
N ILE A 528 -14.94 14.50 -6.53
CA ILE A 528 -15.55 13.74 -5.43
C ILE A 528 -17.06 13.54 -5.66
N ASN A 529 -17.77 14.56 -6.13
CA ASN A 529 -19.18 14.47 -6.47
C ASN A 529 -19.44 13.39 -7.53
N ASN A 530 -18.56 13.28 -8.51
CA ASN A 530 -18.63 12.27 -9.54
C ASN A 530 -18.40 10.84 -9.01
N VAL A 531 -17.47 10.65 -8.06
CA VAL A 531 -17.28 9.36 -7.39
C VAL A 531 -18.55 8.99 -6.63
N LEU A 532 -19.10 9.89 -5.81
CA LEU A 532 -20.30 9.63 -5.01
C LEU A 532 -21.51 9.32 -5.90
N LYS A 533 -21.68 10.05 -7.02
CA LYS A 533 -22.69 9.75 -8.04
C LYS A 533 -22.56 8.32 -8.55
N ARG A 534 -21.35 7.92 -8.92
CA ARG A 534 -21.06 6.56 -9.39
C ARG A 534 -21.32 5.51 -8.32
N THR A 535 -20.98 5.78 -7.06
CA THR A 535 -21.25 4.90 -5.91
C THR A 535 -22.74 4.65 -5.74
N VAL A 536 -23.56 5.72 -5.72
CA VAL A 536 -25.01 5.59 -5.55
C VAL A 536 -25.62 4.90 -6.77
N GLU A 537 -25.24 5.29 -7.98
CA GLU A 537 -25.70 4.66 -9.22
C GLU A 537 -25.42 3.15 -9.23
N ARG A 538 -24.22 2.72 -8.83
CA ARG A 538 -23.86 1.30 -8.72
C ARG A 538 -24.82 0.55 -7.81
N VAL A 539 -25.04 1.03 -6.60
CA VAL A 539 -25.95 0.40 -5.63
C VAL A 539 -27.38 0.37 -6.18
N MET A 540 -27.81 1.43 -6.87
CA MET A 540 -29.14 1.49 -7.49
C MET A 540 -29.31 0.46 -8.61
N ILE A 541 -28.28 0.20 -9.42
CA ILE A 541 -28.29 -0.80 -10.49
C ILE A 541 -28.26 -2.22 -9.91
N GLU A 542 -27.37 -2.48 -8.95
CA GLU A 542 -27.22 -3.80 -8.32
C GLU A 542 -28.49 -4.26 -7.58
N THR A 543 -29.21 -3.30 -7.00
CA THR A 543 -30.47 -3.58 -6.28
C THR A 543 -31.70 -3.53 -7.17
N GLU A 544 -31.60 -2.99 -8.40
CA GLU A 544 -32.74 -2.82 -9.32
C GLU A 544 -33.57 -4.10 -9.56
N PRO A 545 -32.96 -5.29 -9.80
CA PRO A 545 -33.72 -6.51 -10.05
C PRO A 545 -34.61 -6.93 -8.87
N PHE A 546 -34.27 -6.50 -7.65
CA PHE A 546 -35.02 -6.82 -6.44
C PHE A 546 -36.34 -6.06 -6.32
N TYR A 547 -36.50 -4.96 -7.08
CA TYR A 547 -37.71 -4.13 -7.05
C TYR A 547 -38.59 -4.26 -8.29
N LYS A 548 -38.23 -5.15 -9.24
CA LYS A 548 -39.07 -5.47 -10.40
C LYS A 548 -40.11 -6.51 -10.00
N SER A 549 -41.31 -6.07 -9.61
CA SER A 549 -42.45 -6.98 -9.37
C SER A 549 -43.34 -7.10 -10.61
N PRO A 550 -43.57 -8.31 -11.14
CA PRO A 550 -44.51 -8.54 -12.24
C PRO A 550 -45.98 -8.67 -11.80
N GLU A 551 -46.25 -8.75 -10.49
CA GLU A 551 -47.61 -8.98 -9.95
C GLU A 551 -48.11 -7.80 -9.09
N PRO A 552 -49.44 -7.57 -9.06
CA PRO A 552 -50.05 -6.56 -8.18
C PRO A 552 -49.81 -6.91 -6.71
N LEU A 553 -49.56 -5.88 -5.89
CA LEU A 553 -49.18 -6.00 -4.48
C LEU A 553 -50.27 -6.69 -3.63
N THR A 554 -50.01 -7.92 -3.21
CA THR A 554 -50.94 -8.69 -2.35
C THR A 554 -50.78 -8.32 -0.86
N GLU A 555 -49.54 -8.15 -0.38
CA GLU A 555 -49.23 -7.88 1.03
C GLU A 555 -48.15 -6.80 1.21
N VAL A 556 -48.22 -6.08 2.34
CA VAL A 556 -47.29 -5.01 2.73
C VAL A 556 -46.21 -5.59 3.64
N SER A 557 -44.92 -5.38 3.30
CA SER A 557 -43.81 -5.79 4.14
C SER A 557 -43.57 -4.81 5.27
N LEU A 558 -43.53 -5.34 6.50
CA LEU A 558 -43.26 -4.60 7.74
C LEU A 558 -41.85 -4.88 8.28
N THR A 559 -41.02 -5.61 7.53
CA THR A 559 -39.63 -5.89 7.87
C THR A 559 -38.70 -5.20 6.88
N VAL A 560 -37.57 -4.69 7.40
CA VAL A 560 -36.53 -4.06 6.59
C VAL A 560 -35.60 -5.15 6.05
N HIS A 561 -35.47 -5.21 4.73
CA HIS A 561 -34.57 -6.18 4.11
C HIS A 561 -33.14 -5.61 4.03
N PRO A 562 -32.07 -6.43 4.17
CA PRO A 562 -30.69 -5.92 4.10
C PRO A 562 -30.34 -5.15 2.82
N LYS A 563 -30.89 -5.55 1.67
CA LYS A 563 -30.73 -4.81 0.40
C LYS A 563 -31.39 -3.44 0.42
N ASP A 564 -32.48 -3.28 1.17
CA ASP A 564 -33.14 -1.98 1.34
C ASP A 564 -32.23 -1.07 2.16
N ILE A 565 -31.58 -1.62 3.22
CA ILE A 565 -30.57 -0.94 4.03
C ILE A 565 -29.44 -0.43 3.16
N THR A 566 -28.79 -1.30 2.37
CA THR A 566 -27.70 -0.89 1.47
C THR A 566 -28.14 0.22 0.52
N MET A 567 -29.34 0.11 -0.05
CA MET A 567 -29.87 1.08 -1.02
C MET A 567 -30.14 2.43 -0.41
N TYR A 568 -30.89 2.51 0.70
CA TYR A 568 -31.20 3.79 1.30
C TYR A 568 -29.98 4.38 2.01
N THR A 569 -29.07 3.54 2.50
CA THR A 569 -27.82 3.98 3.13
C THR A 569 -26.92 4.64 2.11
N SER A 570 -26.79 4.12 0.87
CA SER A 570 -25.93 4.74 -0.15
C SER A 570 -26.31 6.19 -0.47
N VAL A 571 -27.60 6.56 -0.41
CA VAL A 571 -28.06 7.94 -0.57
C VAL A 571 -27.46 8.88 0.47
N GLY A 572 -27.09 8.36 1.64
CA GLY A 572 -26.43 9.11 2.71
C GLY A 572 -25.21 9.88 2.24
N TRP A 573 -24.42 9.31 1.33
CA TRP A 573 -23.25 9.97 0.74
C TRP A 573 -23.55 11.38 0.23
N PHE A 574 -24.72 11.57 -0.38
CA PHE A 574 -25.15 12.90 -0.86
C PHE A 574 -25.53 13.85 0.28
N TYR A 575 -26.12 13.34 1.36
CA TYR A 575 -26.44 14.14 2.54
C TYR A 575 -25.17 14.61 3.27
N GLU A 576 -24.21 13.70 3.49
CA GLU A 576 -22.98 14.04 4.22
C GLU A 576 -22.05 14.96 3.41
N ASN A 577 -22.00 14.80 2.08
CA ASN A 577 -21.23 15.68 1.21
C ASN A 577 -22.00 16.94 0.74
N LYS A 578 -23.22 17.18 1.24
CA LYS A 578 -24.07 18.34 0.88
C LYS A 578 -24.44 18.45 -0.60
N MET A 579 -24.57 17.32 -1.31
CA MET A 579 -25.03 17.26 -2.69
C MET A 579 -26.56 17.27 -2.75
N TYR A 580 -27.16 18.43 -2.49
CA TYR A 580 -28.61 18.50 -2.24
C TYR A 580 -29.48 18.12 -3.45
N GLU A 581 -29.11 18.50 -4.67
CA GLU A 581 -29.86 18.12 -5.89
C GLU A 581 -29.90 16.59 -6.08
N ASP A 582 -28.73 15.95 -6.01
CA ASP A 582 -28.60 14.51 -6.16
C ASP A 582 -29.28 13.76 -5.00
N ALA A 583 -29.21 14.30 -3.77
CA ALA A 583 -29.91 13.77 -2.61
C ALA A 583 -31.44 13.78 -2.80
N ILE A 584 -32.03 14.85 -3.33
CA ILE A 584 -33.48 14.94 -3.61
C ILE A 584 -33.88 13.89 -4.65
N SER A 585 -33.20 13.87 -5.79
CA SER A 585 -33.50 12.95 -6.90
C SER A 585 -33.37 11.48 -6.48
N ALA A 586 -32.29 11.14 -5.76
CA ALA A 586 -32.08 9.80 -5.25
C ALA A 586 -33.11 9.42 -4.17
N SER A 587 -33.46 10.32 -3.25
CA SER A 587 -34.47 10.06 -2.21
C SER A 587 -35.84 9.77 -2.82
N ILE A 588 -36.27 10.54 -3.82
CA ILE A 588 -37.51 10.31 -4.56
C ILE A 588 -37.47 8.93 -5.23
N THR A 589 -36.38 8.61 -5.91
CA THR A 589 -36.21 7.32 -6.59
C THR A 589 -36.31 6.14 -5.62
N VAL A 590 -35.66 6.22 -4.45
CA VAL A 590 -35.68 5.17 -3.43
C VAL A 590 -37.09 4.98 -2.87
N VAL A 591 -37.76 6.06 -2.47
CA VAL A 591 -39.10 5.99 -1.90
C VAL A 591 -40.09 5.44 -2.92
N ARG A 592 -40.02 5.86 -4.20
CA ARG A 592 -40.84 5.28 -5.27
C ARG A 592 -40.64 3.77 -5.39
N ARG A 593 -39.40 3.27 -5.37
CA ARG A 593 -39.13 1.81 -5.44
C ARG A 593 -39.70 1.05 -4.24
N PHE A 594 -39.61 1.60 -3.03
CA PHE A 594 -40.21 1.00 -1.84
C PHE A 594 -41.75 1.01 -1.89
N LEU A 595 -42.35 2.10 -2.39
CA LEU A 595 -43.79 2.20 -2.56
C LEU A 595 -44.34 1.25 -3.63
N LEU A 596 -43.64 1.07 -4.75
CA LEU A 596 -44.03 0.10 -5.78
C LEU A 596 -43.94 -1.35 -5.31
N THR A 597 -43.17 -1.64 -4.25
CA THR A 597 -42.95 -3.00 -3.74
C THR A 597 -43.59 -3.28 -2.38
N GLY A 598 -44.34 -2.33 -1.81
CA GLY A 598 -45.03 -2.56 -0.52
C GLY A 598 -44.13 -2.49 0.71
N ARG A 599 -42.91 -1.93 0.63
CA ARG A 599 -41.88 -1.98 1.69
C ARG A 599 -41.94 -0.77 2.61
N LEU A 600 -42.98 -0.69 3.43
CA LEU A 600 -43.23 0.50 4.26
C LEU A 600 -42.23 0.66 5.41
N ALA A 601 -41.76 -0.42 6.02
CA ALA A 601 -40.76 -0.36 7.09
C ALA A 601 -39.42 0.25 6.63
N SER A 602 -39.02 -0.03 5.38
CA SER A 602 -37.79 0.51 4.79
C SER A 602 -37.88 2.03 4.55
N ILE A 603 -39.08 2.55 4.26
CA ILE A 603 -39.32 4.01 4.14
C ILE A 603 -39.20 4.68 5.51
N MET A 604 -39.73 4.06 6.57
CA MET A 604 -39.63 4.58 7.93
C MET A 604 -38.17 4.66 8.38
N ALA A 605 -37.42 3.57 8.24
CA ALA A 605 -35.99 3.52 8.57
C ALA A 605 -35.18 4.56 7.78
N PHE A 606 -35.49 4.76 6.49
CA PHE A 606 -34.84 5.78 5.67
C PHE A 606 -35.10 7.21 6.17
N ALA A 607 -36.32 7.49 6.64
CA ALA A 607 -36.74 8.81 7.10
C ALA A 607 -36.36 9.12 8.56
N GLU A 608 -36.06 8.10 9.38
CA GLU A 608 -35.59 8.27 10.76
C GLU A 608 -34.23 8.99 10.82
N GLU A 609 -33.31 8.61 9.92
CA GLU A 609 -31.96 9.20 9.88
C GLU A 609 -31.89 10.51 9.08
N ARG A 610 -32.94 10.86 8.31
CA ARG A 610 -32.89 11.93 7.31
C ARG A 610 -34.16 12.77 7.28
N SER A 611 -34.00 14.08 7.50
CA SER A 611 -35.12 15.02 7.40
C SER A 611 -35.30 15.56 5.98
N PHE A 612 -36.31 15.06 5.26
CA PHE A 612 -36.69 15.59 3.94
C PHE A 612 -36.99 17.09 3.95
N LYS A 613 -37.58 17.59 5.04
CA LYS A 613 -37.88 19.02 5.21
C LYS A 613 -36.61 19.85 5.35
N GLN A 614 -35.61 19.35 6.06
CA GLN A 614 -34.34 20.06 6.22
C GLN A 614 -33.58 20.06 4.89
N LEU A 615 -33.59 18.94 4.16
CA LEU A 615 -32.96 18.84 2.84
C LEU A 615 -33.46 19.91 1.85
N ILE A 616 -34.78 20.11 1.77
CA ILE A 616 -35.36 21.12 0.87
C ILE A 616 -34.96 22.53 1.29
N LYS A 617 -34.95 22.82 2.61
CA LYS A 617 -34.52 24.13 3.12
C LYS A 617 -33.07 24.42 2.81
N ASP A 618 -32.20 23.44 3.00
CA ASP A 618 -30.76 23.57 2.75
C ASP A 618 -30.50 23.76 1.24
N TYR A 619 -31.24 23.03 0.40
CA TYR A 619 -31.22 23.23 -1.05
C TYR A 619 -31.67 24.64 -1.46
N ASP A 620 -32.80 25.12 -0.95
CA ASP A 620 -33.30 26.47 -1.27
C ASP A 620 -32.31 27.55 -0.82
N PHE A 621 -31.66 27.35 0.33
CA PHE A 621 -30.62 28.25 0.81
C PHE A 621 -29.38 28.24 -0.09
N GLU A 622 -28.93 27.07 -0.55
CA GLU A 622 -27.80 26.95 -1.48
C GLU A 622 -28.12 27.60 -2.84
N LEU A 623 -29.33 27.37 -3.36
CA LEU A 623 -29.78 27.97 -4.62
C LEU A 623 -29.84 29.50 -4.51
N GLN A 624 -30.31 30.03 -3.38
CA GLN A 624 -30.29 31.47 -3.10
C GLN A 624 -28.86 32.02 -3.09
N MET A 625 -27.92 31.35 -2.41
CA MET A 625 -26.50 31.73 -2.45
C MET A 625 -25.93 31.74 -3.87
N LYS A 626 -26.16 30.69 -4.65
CA LYS A 626 -25.66 30.58 -6.03
C LYS A 626 -26.27 31.63 -6.96
N SER A 627 -27.54 31.97 -6.78
CA SER A 627 -28.20 33.03 -7.57
C SER A 627 -27.67 34.43 -7.26
N ILE A 628 -27.04 34.63 -6.10
CA ILE A 628 -26.38 35.88 -5.72
C ILE A 628 -24.97 35.96 -6.32
N SER A 629 -24.28 34.83 -6.50
CA SER A 629 -22.91 34.77 -7.02
C SER A 629 -22.81 34.58 -8.54
N GLU A 630 -23.73 33.84 -9.17
CA GLU A 630 -23.67 33.46 -10.58
C GLU A 630 -24.96 33.84 -11.33
N ASN A 631 -24.84 34.60 -12.43
CA ASN A 631 -25.97 35.13 -13.21
C ASN A 631 -26.79 34.06 -13.99
N ASN A 632 -26.45 32.78 -13.90
CA ASN A 632 -27.16 31.70 -14.60
C ASN A 632 -27.15 30.40 -13.75
N THR A 633 -28.11 30.26 -12.83
CA THR A 633 -28.31 29.01 -12.09
C THR A 633 -29.32 28.12 -12.83
N SER A 634 -28.86 27.13 -13.59
CA SER A 634 -29.73 26.07 -14.11
C SER A 634 -30.00 25.04 -13.01
N SER A 635 -31.19 25.07 -12.40
CA SER A 635 -31.63 24.03 -11.46
C SER A 635 -32.03 22.75 -12.20
N ARG A 636 -31.59 21.59 -11.70
CA ARG A 636 -32.09 20.27 -12.16
C ARG A 636 -33.36 19.84 -11.44
N ILE A 637 -33.63 20.40 -10.26
CA ILE A 637 -34.76 20.03 -9.40
C ILE A 637 -35.92 20.97 -9.66
N THR A 638 -37.06 20.40 -10.03
CA THR A 638 -38.30 21.15 -10.26
C THR A 638 -39.09 21.33 -8.97
N ASP A 639 -39.97 22.33 -8.92
CA ASP A 639 -40.88 22.50 -7.77
C ASP A 639 -41.80 21.27 -7.58
N ALA A 640 -42.13 20.57 -8.68
CA ALA A 640 -42.88 19.31 -8.63
C ALA A 640 -42.11 18.20 -7.87
N ASP A 641 -40.78 18.13 -8.00
CA ASP A 641 -39.97 17.15 -7.27
C ASP A 641 -39.92 17.48 -5.77
N LYS A 642 -39.86 18.77 -5.40
CA LYS A 642 -39.96 19.22 -4.00
C LYS A 642 -41.32 18.88 -3.41
N ASP A 643 -42.38 19.18 -4.14
CA ASP A 643 -43.76 18.93 -3.71
C ASP A 643 -44.02 17.43 -3.49
N GLU A 644 -43.47 16.56 -4.35
CA GLU A 644 -43.53 15.12 -4.16
C GLU A 644 -42.78 14.67 -2.90
N LEU A 645 -41.55 15.14 -2.70
CA LEU A 645 -40.76 14.78 -1.52
C LEU A 645 -41.47 15.19 -0.21
N LEU A 646 -42.16 16.34 -0.22
CA LEU A 646 -43.00 16.79 0.90
C LEU A 646 -44.20 15.86 1.17
N GLN A 647 -44.73 15.15 0.17
CA GLN A 647 -45.82 14.18 0.36
C GLN A 647 -45.37 12.92 1.12
N TYR A 648 -44.07 12.63 1.18
CA TYR A 648 -43.54 11.48 1.93
C TYR A 648 -43.45 11.73 3.44
N ILE A 649 -43.38 12.99 3.87
CA ILE A 649 -43.39 13.35 5.30
C ILE A 649 -44.68 12.89 6.00
N PRO A 650 -45.90 13.29 5.56
CA PRO A 650 -47.13 12.88 6.22
C PRO A 650 -47.38 11.36 6.11
N LEU A 651 -46.85 10.70 5.08
CA LEU A 651 -46.85 9.23 4.97
C LEU A 651 -46.05 8.61 6.13
N VAL A 652 -44.80 9.04 6.33
CA VAL A 652 -43.93 8.53 7.42
C VAL A 652 -44.53 8.84 8.79
N GLU A 653 -45.11 10.02 8.99
CA GLU A 653 -45.82 10.37 10.23
C GLU A 653 -46.98 9.40 10.52
N CYS A 654 -47.80 9.09 9.51
CA CYS A 654 -48.89 8.12 9.66
C CYS A 654 -48.37 6.71 9.95
N LEU A 655 -47.31 6.27 9.28
CA LEU A 655 -46.70 4.97 9.53
C LEU A 655 -46.14 4.84 10.95
N ASN A 656 -45.47 5.88 11.45
CA ASN A 656 -44.98 5.95 12.83
C ASN A 656 -46.11 5.86 13.85
N LEU A 657 -47.23 6.56 13.62
CA LEU A 657 -48.41 6.48 14.47
C LEU A 657 -49.03 5.07 14.47
N MET A 658 -49.09 4.41 13.31
CA MET A 658 -49.57 3.02 13.20
C MET A 658 -48.63 2.02 13.90
N GLN A 659 -47.31 2.19 13.76
CA GLN A 659 -46.34 1.33 14.44
C GLN A 659 -46.42 1.50 15.96
N GLN A 660 -46.47 2.73 16.46
CA GLN A 660 -46.65 3.02 17.89
C GLN A 660 -47.92 2.36 18.43
N TRP A 661 -49.02 2.42 17.68
CA TRP A 661 -50.26 1.73 18.04
C TRP A 661 -50.09 0.22 18.11
N ARG A 662 -49.49 -0.39 17.08
CA ARG A 662 -49.25 -1.83 17.02
C ARG A 662 -48.31 -2.31 18.12
N SER A 663 -47.29 -1.52 18.48
CA SER A 663 -46.42 -1.83 19.63
C SER A 663 -47.17 -1.69 20.96
N PHE A 664 -48.09 -0.73 21.07
CA PHE A 664 -48.94 -0.57 22.24
C PHE A 664 -49.90 -1.77 22.43
N THR A 665 -50.46 -2.32 21.35
CA THR A 665 -51.42 -3.43 21.41
C THR A 665 -50.78 -4.83 21.30
N GLY A 666 -49.64 -4.96 20.64
CA GLY A 666 -48.98 -6.21 20.22
C GLY A 666 -48.30 -7.05 21.30
N GLY A 667 -48.44 -6.71 22.59
CA GLY A 667 -47.88 -7.47 23.71
C GLY A 667 -48.92 -8.01 24.70
N TRP A 668 -50.22 -7.76 24.48
CA TRP A 668 -51.24 -7.97 25.51
C TRP A 668 -52.24 -9.05 25.09
N THR A 669 -52.37 -10.11 25.90
CA THR A 669 -53.49 -11.06 25.79
C THR A 669 -54.75 -10.55 26.49
N THR A 670 -54.61 -9.68 27.50
CA THR A 670 -55.68 -8.87 28.12
C THR A 670 -55.07 -7.59 28.69
N VAL A 671 -55.50 -6.42 28.20
CA VAL A 671 -55.03 -5.11 28.68
C VAL A 671 -55.84 -4.71 29.92
N PRO A 672 -55.23 -4.20 31.00
CA PRO A 672 -55.98 -3.68 32.15
C PRO A 672 -56.89 -2.49 31.76
N GLU A 673 -58.18 -2.51 32.12
CA GLU A 673 -59.15 -1.42 31.84
C GLU A 673 -58.64 -0.02 32.23
N LYS A 674 -57.80 0.06 33.27
CA LYS A 674 -57.23 1.33 33.75
C LYS A 674 -56.29 2.00 32.73
N VAL A 675 -55.65 1.23 31.85
CA VAL A 675 -54.74 1.75 30.82
C VAL A 675 -55.53 2.36 29.67
N TRP A 676 -56.62 1.73 29.24
CA TRP A 676 -57.50 2.23 28.18
C TRP A 676 -58.18 3.56 28.54
N LYS A 677 -58.55 3.73 29.82
CA LYS A 677 -59.21 4.95 30.32
C LYS A 677 -58.24 6.10 30.62
N SER A 678 -56.97 6.01 30.24
CA SER A 678 -56.02 7.10 30.42
C SER A 678 -56.28 8.24 29.42
N ALA A 679 -56.04 9.48 29.86
CA ALA A 679 -56.15 10.65 29.01
C ALA A 679 -55.12 10.62 27.85
N ASP A 680 -53.98 9.98 28.04
CA ASP A 680 -52.91 9.92 27.04
C ASP A 680 -53.25 8.94 25.91
N VAL A 681 -53.91 7.81 26.22
CA VAL A 681 -54.42 6.87 25.20
C VAL A 681 -55.51 7.55 24.37
N SER A 682 -56.42 8.29 25.01
CA SER A 682 -57.46 9.07 24.32
C SER A 682 -56.86 10.11 23.36
N LYS A 683 -55.86 10.88 23.83
CA LYS A 683 -55.14 11.84 22.98
C LYS A 683 -54.41 11.17 21.82
N SER A 684 -53.80 10.01 22.04
CA SER A 684 -53.11 9.26 21.00
C SER A 684 -54.07 8.76 19.92
N ILE A 685 -55.25 8.24 20.31
CA ILE A 685 -56.27 7.78 19.37
C ILE A 685 -56.78 8.95 18.52
N GLU A 686 -57.13 10.07 19.15
CA GLU A 686 -57.63 11.26 18.44
C GLU A 686 -56.58 11.86 17.50
N LYS A 687 -55.30 11.88 17.92
CA LYS A 687 -54.18 12.29 17.07
C LYS A 687 -54.06 11.37 15.86
N THR A 688 -54.04 10.06 16.07
CA THR A 688 -53.98 9.05 15.00
C THR A 688 -55.16 9.17 14.04
N LEU A 689 -56.37 9.31 14.57
CA LEU A 689 -57.59 9.47 13.77
C LEU A 689 -57.53 10.72 12.89
N THR A 690 -57.15 11.86 13.47
CA THR A 690 -57.09 13.14 12.76
C THR A 690 -56.00 13.11 11.69
N SER A 691 -54.79 12.67 12.03
CA SER A 691 -53.65 12.62 11.11
C SER A 691 -53.89 11.66 9.93
N VAL A 692 -54.39 10.44 10.20
CA VAL A 692 -54.62 9.44 9.14
C VAL A 692 -55.80 9.84 8.25
N ARG A 693 -56.88 10.41 8.80
CA ARG A 693 -58.00 10.94 7.99
C ARG A 693 -57.56 12.09 7.08
N GLN A 694 -56.76 13.02 7.61
CA GLN A 694 -56.22 14.14 6.83
C GLN A 694 -55.29 13.63 5.72
N PHE A 695 -54.43 12.66 6.03
CA PHE A 695 -53.55 12.02 5.07
C PHE A 695 -54.32 11.36 3.92
N ILE A 696 -55.22 10.42 4.22
CA ILE A 696 -56.01 9.69 3.22
C ILE A 696 -56.78 10.65 2.30
N SER A 697 -57.34 11.72 2.88
CA SER A 697 -58.13 12.71 2.16
C SER A 697 -57.33 13.58 1.20
N ASN A 698 -56.04 13.86 1.50
CA ASN A 698 -55.26 14.88 0.78
C ASN A 698 -54.06 14.33 -0.01
N TRP A 699 -53.50 13.19 0.38
CA TRP A 699 -52.22 12.68 -0.13
C TRP A 699 -52.20 12.57 -1.67
N PHE A 700 -51.27 13.25 -2.35
CA PHE A 700 -51.16 13.29 -3.82
C PHE A 700 -52.36 13.85 -4.62
N LYS A 701 -53.49 14.27 -4.01
CA LYS A 701 -54.65 14.78 -4.78
C LYS A 701 -54.32 16.04 -5.58
N GLN A 702 -53.58 16.97 -4.97
CA GLN A 702 -53.18 18.22 -5.63
C GLN A 702 -52.17 17.95 -6.75
N GLN A 703 -51.21 17.05 -6.51
CA GLN A 703 -50.18 16.66 -7.47
C GLN A 703 -50.80 15.97 -8.69
N ILE A 704 -51.80 15.10 -8.50
CA ILE A 704 -52.55 14.47 -9.61
C ILE A 704 -53.28 15.52 -10.45
N ALA A 705 -53.77 16.61 -9.84
CA ALA A 705 -54.51 17.65 -10.55
C ALA A 705 -53.61 18.70 -11.24
N SER A 706 -52.37 18.85 -10.79
CA SER A 706 -51.44 19.92 -11.24
C SER A 706 -50.23 19.42 -12.00
N CYS A 707 -49.98 18.11 -12.05
CA CYS A 707 -48.83 17.53 -12.76
C CYS A 707 -49.16 17.31 -14.24
N ASP A 708 -48.30 17.84 -15.11
CA ASP A 708 -48.42 17.73 -16.57
C ASP A 708 -47.88 16.40 -17.12
N ASP A 709 -47.10 15.65 -16.33
CA ASP A 709 -46.49 14.39 -16.73
C ASP A 709 -47.45 13.20 -16.51
N PRO A 710 -47.95 12.58 -17.60
CA PRO A 710 -48.95 11.51 -17.50
C PRO A 710 -48.43 10.25 -16.79
N GLU A 711 -47.12 9.95 -16.89
CA GLU A 711 -46.53 8.77 -16.24
C GLU A 711 -46.44 8.96 -14.72
N ARG A 712 -46.03 10.16 -14.28
CA ARG A 712 -46.03 10.53 -12.85
C ARG A 712 -47.44 10.53 -12.27
N VAL A 713 -48.42 11.07 -13.01
CA VAL A 713 -49.83 11.07 -12.58
C VAL A 713 -50.34 9.65 -12.37
N GLU A 714 -50.04 8.72 -13.28
CA GLU A 714 -50.45 7.33 -13.15
C GLU A 714 -49.76 6.65 -11.95
N MET A 715 -48.48 6.92 -11.74
CA MET A 715 -47.74 6.43 -10.57
C MET A 715 -48.35 6.92 -9.24
N PHE A 716 -48.68 8.21 -9.13
CA PHE A 716 -49.33 8.76 -7.94
C PHE A 716 -50.72 8.18 -7.70
N LYS A 717 -51.48 7.91 -8.77
CA LYS A 717 -52.75 7.17 -8.68
C LYS A 717 -52.53 5.76 -8.14
N GLN A 718 -51.53 5.03 -8.67
CA GLN A 718 -51.19 3.70 -8.16
C GLN A 718 -50.82 3.74 -6.67
N PHE A 719 -50.00 4.70 -6.22
CA PHE A 719 -49.70 4.86 -4.79
C PHE A 719 -50.96 5.09 -3.96
N ARG A 720 -51.86 5.99 -4.40
CA ARG A 720 -53.14 6.19 -3.71
C ARG A 720 -53.97 4.91 -3.69
N TYR A 721 -54.12 4.22 -4.82
CA TYR A 721 -54.92 3.00 -4.92
C TYR A 721 -54.41 1.88 -4.01
N THR A 722 -53.10 1.77 -3.81
CA THR A 722 -52.52 0.77 -2.91
C THR A 722 -52.64 1.17 -1.44
N TYR A 723 -52.18 2.37 -1.08
CA TYR A 723 -51.96 2.72 0.33
C TYR A 723 -53.14 3.41 1.01
N VAL A 724 -54.02 4.12 0.28
CA VAL A 724 -55.25 4.67 0.89
C VAL A 724 -56.13 3.55 1.46
N PRO A 725 -56.45 2.48 0.71
CA PRO A 725 -57.18 1.32 1.24
C PRO A 725 -56.48 0.67 2.44
N TYR A 726 -55.15 0.55 2.40
CA TYR A 726 -54.36 0.03 3.52
C TYR A 726 -54.57 0.86 4.80
N PHE A 727 -54.37 2.17 4.75
CA PHE A 727 -54.55 3.02 5.93
C PHE A 727 -56.00 3.09 6.42
N VAL A 728 -56.99 2.98 5.51
CA VAL A 728 -58.41 2.87 5.91
C VAL A 728 -58.65 1.57 6.70
N ILE A 729 -58.14 0.44 6.23
CA ILE A 729 -58.26 -0.86 6.91
C ILE A 729 -57.58 -0.80 8.29
N GLU A 730 -56.36 -0.29 8.37
CA GLU A 730 -55.62 -0.14 9.63
C GLU A 730 -56.36 0.79 10.60
N LEU A 731 -56.86 1.92 10.13
CA LEU A 731 -57.61 2.86 10.96
C LEU A 731 -58.91 2.25 11.50
N LEU A 732 -59.60 1.40 10.71
CA LEU A 732 -60.77 0.66 11.19
C LEU A 732 -60.41 -0.37 12.27
N GLN A 733 -59.25 -1.00 12.18
CA GLN A 733 -58.74 -1.89 13.23
C GLN A 733 -58.42 -1.12 14.52
N VAL A 734 -57.74 0.03 14.42
CA VAL A 734 -57.46 0.94 15.54
C VAL A 734 -58.75 1.36 16.22
N LEU A 735 -59.77 1.80 15.47
CA LEU A 735 -61.05 2.24 16.03
C LEU A 735 -61.86 1.10 16.64
N LYS A 736 -61.78 -0.10 16.05
CA LYS A 736 -62.37 -1.31 16.63
C LYS A 736 -61.75 -1.60 17.99
N GLU A 737 -60.43 -1.49 18.15
CA GLU A 737 -59.74 -1.70 19.43
C GLU A 737 -59.97 -0.55 20.42
N ALA A 738 -60.04 0.69 19.94
CA ALA A 738 -60.33 1.89 20.73
C ALA A 738 -61.68 1.85 21.45
N ARG A 739 -62.58 0.92 21.11
CA ARG A 739 -63.85 0.67 21.82
C ARG A 739 -63.68 0.42 23.32
N PHE A 740 -62.52 -0.11 23.74
CA PHE A 740 -62.22 -0.35 25.17
C PHE A 740 -62.00 0.96 25.95
N ASN A 741 -61.73 2.08 25.27
CA ASN A 741 -61.69 3.41 25.85
C ASN A 741 -63.10 4.06 25.82
N ASP A 742 -63.67 4.25 24.62
CA ASP A 742 -65.03 4.77 24.44
C ASP A 742 -65.72 4.12 23.22
N TRP A 743 -67.00 3.83 23.34
CA TRP A 743 -67.82 3.31 22.25
C TRP A 743 -68.09 4.34 21.15
N HIS A 744 -67.88 5.64 21.38
CA HIS A 744 -68.00 6.67 20.33
C HIS A 744 -67.07 6.38 19.12
N TYR A 745 -65.92 5.73 19.33
CA TYR A 745 -65.01 5.36 18.23
C TYR A 745 -65.60 4.35 17.23
N ILE A 746 -66.55 3.51 17.65
CA ILE A 746 -67.29 2.63 16.73
C ILE A 746 -68.19 3.44 15.80
N LYS A 747 -68.82 4.52 16.31
CA LYS A 747 -69.59 5.45 15.48
C LYS A 747 -68.68 6.14 14.47
N SER A 748 -67.50 6.57 14.91
CA SER A 748 -66.47 7.14 14.03
C SER A 748 -66.00 6.15 12.97
N ALA A 749 -65.93 4.85 13.28
CA ALA A 749 -65.59 3.81 12.30
C ALA A 749 -66.70 3.64 11.24
N PHE A 750 -67.98 3.67 11.61
CA PHE A 750 -69.09 3.68 10.64
C PHE A 750 -69.13 4.95 9.79
N SER A 751 -68.72 6.11 10.34
CA SER A 751 -68.53 7.32 9.55
C SER A 751 -67.52 7.09 8.42
N ILE A 752 -66.38 6.44 8.71
CA ILE A 752 -65.37 6.13 7.68
C ILE A 752 -65.93 5.16 6.65
N VAL A 753 -66.69 4.13 7.07
CA VAL A 753 -67.34 3.19 6.13
C VAL A 753 -68.28 3.93 5.18
N ASN A 754 -69.05 4.90 5.68
CA ASN A 754 -69.92 5.74 4.85
C ASN A 754 -69.12 6.71 3.96
N GLU A 755 -67.99 7.24 4.46
CA GLU A 755 -67.09 8.10 3.68
C GLU A 755 -66.44 7.34 2.51
N VAL A 756 -66.15 6.05 2.68
CA VAL A 756 -65.64 5.17 1.61
C VAL A 756 -66.71 4.92 0.54
N ALA A 757 -67.97 4.74 0.93
CA ALA A 757 -69.09 4.53 0.02
C ALA A 757 -69.60 5.84 -0.65
N ASN A 758 -69.04 6.99 -0.30
CA ASN A 758 -69.47 8.29 -0.83
C ASN A 758 -68.62 8.72 -2.05
N ASP A 759 -68.97 8.17 -3.21
CA ASP A 759 -68.27 8.39 -4.49
C ASP A 759 -68.36 9.83 -5.03
N LYS A 760 -69.24 10.67 -4.46
CA LYS A 760 -69.42 12.05 -4.92
C LYS A 760 -68.37 13.00 -4.36
N ASN A 761 -67.86 12.71 -3.17
CA ASN A 761 -66.95 13.59 -2.44
C ASN A 761 -65.53 13.01 -2.31
N ASN A 762 -65.38 11.69 -2.39
CA ASN A 762 -64.10 11.00 -2.20
C ASN A 762 -63.84 9.97 -3.30
N ASP A 763 -62.57 9.68 -3.53
CA ASP A 763 -62.06 8.67 -4.47
C ASP A 763 -61.80 7.30 -3.81
N PHE A 764 -62.24 7.12 -2.56
CA PHE A 764 -61.90 5.95 -1.74
C PHE A 764 -62.45 4.64 -2.32
N LEU A 765 -63.71 4.60 -2.78
CA LEU A 765 -64.27 3.41 -3.40
C LEU A 765 -63.47 3.00 -4.65
N ASN A 766 -63.09 3.97 -5.49
CA ASN A 766 -62.27 3.73 -6.67
C ASN A 766 -60.90 3.14 -6.29
N CYS A 767 -60.31 3.60 -5.18
CA CYS A 767 -59.07 3.04 -4.66
C CYS A 767 -59.24 1.55 -4.26
N PHE A 768 -60.32 1.20 -3.56
CA PHE A 768 -60.62 -0.18 -3.15
C PHE A 768 -60.92 -1.11 -4.33
N ILE A 769 -61.55 -0.60 -5.38
CA ILE A 769 -61.81 -1.35 -6.62
C ILE A 769 -60.49 -1.60 -7.36
N ALA A 770 -59.64 -0.58 -7.48
CA ALA A 770 -58.38 -0.67 -8.21
C ALA A 770 -57.36 -1.61 -7.57
N CYS A 771 -57.33 -1.74 -6.23
CA CYS A 771 -56.42 -2.65 -5.53
C CYS A 771 -57.01 -4.04 -5.26
N GLY A 772 -58.27 -4.30 -5.61
CA GLY A 772 -58.93 -5.60 -5.41
C GLY A 772 -59.27 -5.95 -3.94
N LYS A 773 -59.10 -5.03 -2.99
CA LYS A 773 -59.33 -5.28 -1.54
C LYS A 773 -60.73 -4.95 -1.04
N LEU A 774 -61.71 -4.80 -1.96
CA LEU A 774 -63.08 -4.45 -1.59
C LEU A 774 -63.75 -5.54 -0.72
N GLU A 775 -63.50 -6.82 -0.99
CA GLU A 775 -64.06 -7.94 -0.22
C GLU A 775 -63.52 -7.95 1.23
N GLU A 776 -62.23 -7.69 1.40
CA GLU A 776 -61.58 -7.57 2.71
C GLU A 776 -62.21 -6.43 3.53
N PHE A 777 -62.41 -5.27 2.90
CA PHE A 777 -63.04 -4.11 3.52
C PHE A 777 -64.49 -4.40 3.95
N VAL A 778 -65.32 -5.00 3.09
CA VAL A 778 -66.71 -5.36 3.40
C VAL A 778 -66.77 -6.38 4.55
N THR A 779 -65.86 -7.34 4.56
CA THR A 779 -65.75 -8.32 5.65
C THR A 779 -65.39 -7.64 6.97
N LEU A 780 -64.47 -6.67 6.96
CA LEU A 780 -64.11 -5.89 8.14
C LEU A 780 -65.27 -5.02 8.65
N ALA A 781 -66.02 -4.38 7.74
CA ALA A 781 -67.22 -3.63 8.08
C ALA A 781 -68.31 -4.54 8.70
N GLY A 782 -68.47 -5.76 8.18
CA GLY A 782 -69.35 -6.78 8.78
C GLY A 782 -68.90 -7.19 10.18
N LYS A 783 -67.60 -7.38 10.40
CA LYS A 783 -67.03 -7.66 11.74
C LYS A 783 -67.25 -6.48 12.70
N LEU A 784 -67.15 -5.24 12.23
CA LEU A 784 -67.44 -4.04 13.01
C LEU A 784 -68.91 -3.99 13.45
N ALA A 785 -69.84 -4.34 12.55
CA ALA A 785 -71.26 -4.46 12.85
C ALA A 785 -71.56 -5.56 13.89
N ALA A 786 -70.87 -6.69 13.81
CA ALA A 786 -70.95 -7.75 14.83
C ALA A 786 -70.49 -7.24 16.21
N VAL A 787 -69.37 -6.52 16.28
CA VAL A 787 -68.88 -5.89 17.54
C VAL A 787 -69.86 -4.83 18.06
N ALA A 788 -70.43 -4.01 17.19
CA ALA A 788 -71.42 -3.00 17.56
C ALA A 788 -72.71 -3.64 18.14
N SER A 789 -73.06 -4.86 17.69
CA SER A 789 -74.23 -5.59 18.18
C SER A 789 -74.14 -6.02 19.65
N GLU A 790 -72.93 -6.06 20.24
CA GLU A 790 -72.72 -6.32 21.67
C GLU A 790 -73.46 -5.32 22.58
N ARG A 791 -73.80 -4.13 22.05
CA ARG A 791 -74.55 -3.07 22.75
C ARG A 791 -76.02 -2.95 22.30
N GLY A 792 -76.51 -3.89 21.49
CA GLY A 792 -77.86 -3.90 20.93
C GLY A 792 -78.14 -2.75 19.94
N ILE A 793 -79.40 -2.32 19.83
CA ILE A 793 -79.86 -1.27 18.89
C ILE A 793 -79.06 0.04 19.05
N LYS A 794 -78.66 0.39 20.28
CA LYS A 794 -77.87 1.59 20.58
C LYS A 794 -76.40 1.50 20.13
N GLY A 795 -75.87 0.33 19.78
CA GLY A 795 -74.51 0.21 19.25
C GLY A 795 -74.45 0.35 17.73
N ILE A 796 -75.51 -0.04 17.03
CA ILE A 796 -75.57 -0.09 15.57
C ILE A 796 -76.13 1.21 14.97
N PHE A 797 -77.08 1.87 15.66
CA PHE A 797 -77.87 2.98 15.10
C PHE A 797 -77.78 4.32 15.86
N SER A 798 -76.88 4.47 16.84
CA SER A 798 -76.72 5.72 17.61
C SER A 798 -75.70 6.69 17.03
#